data_AF-A0A1V3MSZ0-F1
#
_entry.id   AF-A0A1V3MSZ0-F1
#
_cell.length_a   1.000
_cell.length_b   1.000
_cell.length_c   1.000
_cell.angle_alpha   90.00
_cell.angle_beta   90.00
_cell.angle_gamma   90.00
#
_symmetry.space_group_name_H-M   'P 1'
#
loop_
_entity.id
_entity.type
_entity.pdbx_description
1 polymer ?
#
loop_
_entity_poly.entity_id
_entity_poly.type
_entity_poly.pdbx_seq_one_letter_code
_entity_poly.pdbx_strand_id
1 'polypeptide(L)'
;MKRKLVYTLGLAFLAVAACKRDDYWNQTTVVPRGSISGTLTNTDDNTALKGVKILFERQTKANGEQTFVDTVPTDDKGQFKYAVPYPNKVKVSIRDTGRYQLNETFVELSEQKDYPIALKSFPRFGVSQINVQVLSEDKQPYEGIRIGLYERETSTESYSAVDTLVSDAQGKVSFTGRAFPVRYKVKITEPDIAYSPDSVEGALLTKTAIELSLTTRSLFGKGNLKLMSKQIFSNRVIKNEKLQYRYKSVLDSKFSAWEEGEFGADGQLTLVNKVYPGEVEIKYSANSKVRFEVQNSTMTLSELNTTTPFPVLIKDLEPRYKEPVLTNLKVSTLVLNNGLKVKGPFAITMDNSHNLYIADGYKNQLFMVDAQANASVIAGNGTAGSVDGAGTAAAFNGMWGVAVDSSGVIYTTDAANVAGAHRIRKIVKAPNGDYTVSTIAGTGTAGAADGAGSAATFTRPSGIIFDKARKCLYVSEWGAGRVRKIDLSTTANTVSTLAVPAGASNLFTMTLTPDAEDMYVSSNNNNNIFKYNFTSGTIVPYQNSGVNNRGLFATAGDKLLATSGNNNLIFYYDLKTNTMTELSTRVSSGDETGKVIENVPIKDEAARFFQPFGIYYDVWTGNWYVANNTNKNTENGFGSVRIIRSDDI
;
A
#
# COMPACT_ATOMS: atom_id res chain seq x y z
N MET A 1 7.52 85.71 44.53
CA MET A 1 8.20 86.05 43.26
C MET A 1 7.84 85.01 42.20
N LYS A 2 7.44 85.49 41.02
CA LYS A 2 7.71 84.94 39.68
C LYS A 2 7.18 83.54 39.29
N ARG A 3 6.15 83.59 38.41
CA ARG A 3 5.92 82.87 37.14
C ARG A 3 6.42 81.42 36.92
N LYS A 4 5.42 80.63 36.48
CA LYS A 4 5.35 79.55 35.46
C LYS A 4 5.40 78.06 35.90
N LEU A 5 4.21 77.46 35.78
CA LEU A 5 3.82 76.23 35.04
C LEU A 5 4.15 74.83 35.63
N VAL A 6 3.12 74.01 35.93
CA VAL A 6 2.57 72.85 35.16
C VAL A 6 1.63 71.99 36.07
N TYR A 7 0.57 71.42 35.45
CA TYR A 7 -0.51 70.48 35.85
C TYR A 7 -0.05 69.18 36.62
N THR A 8 -0.84 68.32 37.30
CA THR A 8 -2.18 67.69 37.03
C THR A 8 -2.67 66.81 38.23
N LEU A 9 -3.99 66.51 38.26
CA LEU A 9 -4.74 65.32 38.80
C LEU A 9 -4.92 65.13 40.35
N GLY A 10 -6.09 64.73 40.89
CA GLY A 10 -7.38 64.31 40.30
C GLY A 10 -8.42 63.91 41.37
N LEU A 11 -9.71 64.08 41.03
CA LEU A 11 -10.95 63.88 41.82
C LEU A 11 -11.40 62.41 41.94
N ALA A 12 -12.05 62.04 43.06
CA ALA A 12 -13.00 60.93 43.15
C ALA A 12 -14.02 61.16 44.30
N PHE A 13 -15.24 60.62 44.15
CA PHE A 13 -16.39 60.61 45.10
C PHE A 13 -17.40 61.76 45.05
N LEU A 14 -18.17 61.89 43.95
CA LEU A 14 -19.60 62.27 43.96
C LEU A 14 -20.21 62.10 42.54
N ALA A 15 -20.37 60.86 42.04
CA ALA A 15 -20.91 60.64 40.68
C ALA A 15 -21.52 59.24 40.42
N VAL A 16 -22.05 58.52 41.42
CA VAL A 16 -22.36 57.07 41.24
C VAL A 16 -23.85 56.74 41.04
N ALA A 17 -24.79 57.68 41.22
CA ALA A 17 -26.23 57.38 41.11
C ALA A 17 -26.97 58.00 39.90
N ALA A 18 -26.33 58.86 39.11
CA ALA A 18 -27.01 59.60 38.04
C ALA A 18 -26.51 59.33 36.60
N CYS A 19 -25.42 58.57 36.40
CA CYS A 19 -24.86 58.30 35.06
C CYS A 19 -25.28 56.97 34.42
N LYS A 20 -26.07 56.09 35.06
CA LYS A 20 -26.38 54.76 34.47
C LYS A 20 -27.59 54.72 33.52
N ARG A 21 -28.44 55.75 33.47
CA ARG A 21 -29.76 55.65 32.79
C ARG A 21 -29.76 55.97 31.29
N ASP A 22 -28.74 56.70 30.80
CA ASP A 22 -28.65 57.09 29.38
C ASP A 22 -27.90 56.06 28.50
N ASP A 23 -27.08 55.18 29.10
CA ASP A 23 -26.35 54.10 28.40
C ASP A 23 -27.26 52.96 27.89
N TYR A 24 -28.53 52.93 28.30
CA TYR A 24 -29.51 51.90 27.90
C TYR A 24 -29.87 51.98 26.40
N TRP A 25 -29.72 53.16 25.77
CA TRP A 25 -30.37 53.48 24.49
C TRP A 25 -29.41 53.54 23.30
N ASN A 26 -28.22 54.14 23.43
CA ASN A 26 -27.32 54.42 22.31
C ASN A 26 -26.02 53.61 22.41
N GLN A 27 -25.84 52.58 21.56
CA GLN A 27 -24.59 51.80 21.55
C GLN A 27 -24.14 51.45 20.12
N THR A 28 -23.12 52.17 19.62
CA THR A 28 -22.42 51.94 18.33
C THR A 28 -20.98 51.38 18.50
N THR A 29 -20.60 50.96 19.71
CA THR A 29 -19.27 50.36 20.04
C THR A 29 -19.41 48.96 20.64
N VAL A 30 -18.31 48.19 20.70
CA VAL A 30 -18.26 46.84 21.29
C VAL A 30 -18.51 46.92 22.80
N VAL A 31 -19.71 46.53 23.24
CA VAL A 31 -20.13 46.58 24.66
C VAL A 31 -20.04 45.18 25.29
N PRO A 32 -19.53 45.06 26.53
CA PRO A 32 -19.60 43.83 27.31
C PRO A 32 -21.03 43.26 27.37
N ARG A 33 -21.16 41.93 27.34
CA ARG A 33 -22.47 41.24 27.28
C ARG A 33 -22.73 40.41 28.53
N GLY A 34 -23.93 40.55 29.09
CA GLY A 34 -24.50 39.58 30.03
C GLY A 34 -25.20 38.47 29.24
N SER A 35 -25.67 37.43 29.94
CA SER A 35 -26.49 36.38 29.31
C SER A 35 -27.86 36.28 29.97
N ILE A 36 -28.87 36.03 29.17
CA ILE A 36 -30.17 35.58 29.65
C ILE A 36 -30.21 34.09 29.39
N SER A 37 -30.35 33.28 30.43
CA SER A 37 -30.58 31.85 30.33
C SER A 37 -32.00 31.55 30.80
N GLY A 38 -32.60 30.48 30.31
CA GLY A 38 -33.91 30.10 30.81
C GLY A 38 -34.41 28.76 30.35
N THR A 39 -35.53 28.36 30.94
CA THR A 39 -36.27 27.15 30.59
C THR A 39 -37.65 27.54 30.08
N LEU A 40 -38.12 26.86 29.03
CA LEU A 40 -39.50 26.89 28.59
C LEU A 40 -40.14 25.52 28.87
N THR A 41 -41.18 25.51 29.69
CA THR A 41 -41.94 24.29 29.99
C THR A 41 -43.40 24.41 29.59
N ASN A 42 -44.02 23.27 29.35
CA ASN A 42 -45.46 23.16 29.20
C ASN A 42 -46.14 23.58 30.51
N THR A 43 -47.23 24.33 30.41
CA THR A 43 -47.96 24.86 31.57
C THR A 43 -48.71 23.76 32.31
N ASP A 44 -49.19 22.75 31.59
CA ASP A 44 -50.07 21.71 32.15
C ASP A 44 -49.30 20.64 32.92
N ASP A 45 -48.18 20.16 32.36
CA ASP A 45 -47.43 19.00 32.88
C ASP A 45 -45.97 19.32 33.24
N ASN A 46 -45.54 20.58 33.10
CA ASN A 46 -44.16 21.04 33.31
C ASN A 46 -43.10 20.31 32.45
N THR A 47 -43.51 19.62 31.39
CA THR A 47 -42.56 19.00 30.45
C THR A 47 -41.79 20.07 29.67
N ALA A 48 -40.55 19.77 29.27
CA ALA A 48 -39.75 20.69 28.48
C ALA A 48 -40.34 20.88 27.07
N LEU A 49 -40.47 22.12 26.61
CA LEU A 49 -40.86 22.42 25.23
C LEU A 49 -39.61 22.56 24.37
N LYS A 50 -39.30 21.52 23.60
CA LYS A 50 -38.12 21.40 22.72
C LYS A 50 -38.33 22.12 21.38
N GLY A 51 -37.31 22.83 20.91
CA GLY A 51 -37.26 23.47 19.59
C GLY A 51 -38.14 24.73 19.44
N VAL A 52 -38.74 25.24 20.52
CA VAL A 52 -39.57 26.45 20.48
C VAL A 52 -38.68 27.68 20.43
N LYS A 53 -38.97 28.58 19.50
CA LYS A 53 -38.18 29.80 19.31
C LYS A 53 -38.53 30.86 20.35
N ILE A 54 -37.52 31.35 21.04
CA ILE A 54 -37.59 32.46 21.99
C ILE A 54 -37.10 33.72 21.31
N LEU A 55 -37.97 34.72 21.24
CA LEU A 55 -37.69 36.04 20.69
C LEU A 55 -37.08 36.93 21.77
N PHE A 56 -35.98 37.62 21.41
CA PHE A 56 -35.35 38.64 22.23
C PHE A 56 -35.50 40.00 21.55
N GLU A 57 -36.16 40.92 22.21
CA GLU A 57 -36.28 42.30 21.78
C GLU A 57 -35.63 43.22 22.82
N ARG A 58 -34.86 44.18 22.35
CA ARG A 58 -34.08 45.08 23.20
C ARG A 58 -34.70 46.45 23.18
N GLN A 59 -34.78 47.08 24.34
CA GLN A 59 -35.23 48.45 24.41
C GLN A 59 -34.07 49.37 24.00
N THR A 60 -34.19 50.00 22.83
CA THR A 60 -33.12 50.85 22.25
C THR A 60 -33.45 52.34 22.30
N LYS A 61 -34.63 52.70 22.78
CA LYS A 61 -35.07 54.09 22.90
C LYS A 61 -35.72 54.37 24.26
N ALA A 62 -35.55 55.61 24.72
CA ALA A 62 -36.09 56.09 25.99
C ALA A 62 -37.63 56.07 26.07
N ASN A 63 -38.32 55.98 24.92
CA ASN A 63 -39.78 55.97 24.82
C ASN A 63 -40.44 54.61 25.18
N GLY A 64 -39.67 53.58 25.54
CA GLY A 64 -40.23 52.24 25.82
C GLY A 64 -40.13 51.25 24.67
N GLU A 65 -39.78 51.70 23.47
CA GLU A 65 -39.88 50.91 22.24
C GLU A 65 -38.82 49.80 22.19
N GLN A 66 -39.29 48.59 21.85
CA GLN A 66 -38.46 47.39 21.73
C GLN A 66 -38.05 47.20 20.26
N THR A 67 -36.85 46.69 20.04
CA THR A 67 -36.32 46.37 18.72
C THR A 67 -35.93 44.90 18.69
N PHE A 68 -36.40 44.17 17.67
CA PHE A 68 -35.98 42.80 17.41
C PHE A 68 -34.45 42.68 17.42
N VAL A 69 -33.93 41.68 18.13
CA VAL A 69 -32.50 41.37 18.15
C VAL A 69 -32.24 40.03 17.47
N ASP A 70 -32.81 38.97 18.04
CA ASP A 70 -32.52 37.61 17.62
C ASP A 70 -33.59 36.64 18.14
N THR A 71 -33.47 35.40 17.70
CA THR A 71 -34.33 34.30 18.11
C THR A 71 -33.49 33.06 18.38
N VAL A 72 -33.67 32.46 19.55
CA VAL A 72 -32.94 31.24 19.95
C VAL A 72 -33.94 30.10 20.19
N PRO A 73 -33.78 28.93 19.53
CA PRO A 73 -34.60 27.76 19.83
C PRO A 73 -34.21 27.11 21.16
N THR A 74 -35.17 26.51 21.85
CA THR A 74 -34.91 25.70 23.02
C THR A 74 -34.28 24.35 22.67
N ASP A 75 -33.39 23.85 23.54
CA ASP A 75 -32.77 22.53 23.41
C ASP A 75 -33.70 21.38 23.87
N ASP A 76 -33.16 20.16 23.94
CA ASP A 76 -33.88 18.95 24.36
C ASP A 76 -34.44 19.01 25.79
N LYS A 77 -33.88 19.90 26.63
CA LYS A 77 -34.31 20.14 28.01
C LYS A 77 -35.17 21.39 28.13
N GLY A 78 -35.59 21.97 26.99
CA GLY A 78 -36.37 23.20 26.95
C GLY A 78 -35.55 24.43 27.34
N GLN A 79 -34.21 24.33 27.36
CA GLN A 79 -33.33 25.39 27.80
C GLN A 79 -32.92 26.29 26.63
N PHE A 80 -32.73 27.57 26.92
CA PHE A 80 -32.21 28.55 25.97
C PHE A 80 -31.21 29.48 26.66
N LYS A 81 -30.29 30.04 25.88
CA LYS A 81 -29.33 31.03 26.36
C LYS A 81 -29.00 32.03 25.27
N TYR A 82 -29.04 33.32 25.60
CA TYR A 82 -28.73 34.39 24.67
C TYR A 82 -27.86 35.46 25.32
N ALA A 83 -26.82 35.92 24.63
CA ALA A 83 -25.90 36.94 25.11
C ALA A 83 -26.32 38.33 24.61
N VAL A 84 -26.58 39.27 25.54
CA VAL A 84 -27.08 40.60 25.23
C VAL A 84 -26.17 41.67 25.84
N PRO A 85 -25.89 42.79 25.13
CA PRO A 85 -25.21 43.94 25.73
C PRO A 85 -25.89 44.43 27.00
N TYR A 86 -25.11 44.82 28.01
CA TYR A 86 -25.60 45.49 29.22
C TYR A 86 -24.97 46.90 29.33
N PRO A 87 -25.62 47.86 30.01
CA PRO A 87 -26.96 47.76 30.58
C PRO A 87 -28.04 47.76 29.51
N ASN A 88 -29.09 46.94 29.67
CA ASN A 88 -30.24 46.96 28.78
C ASN A 88 -31.50 46.39 29.42
N LYS A 89 -32.67 46.67 28.83
CA LYS A 89 -33.93 46.02 29.16
C LYS A 89 -34.35 45.18 27.97
N VAL A 90 -34.49 43.89 28.19
CA VAL A 90 -34.78 42.91 27.14
C VAL A 90 -36.14 42.31 27.41
N LYS A 91 -37.03 42.44 26.44
CA LYS A 91 -38.26 41.67 26.38
C LYS A 91 -37.93 40.29 25.82
N VAL A 92 -38.21 39.26 26.60
CA VAL A 92 -38.05 37.87 26.19
C VAL A 92 -39.43 37.27 26.06
N SER A 93 -39.80 36.85 24.86
CA SER A 93 -41.13 36.30 24.58
C SER A 93 -41.06 35.05 23.74
N ILE A 94 -42.12 34.26 23.79
CA ILE A 94 -42.30 33.15 22.86
C ILE A 94 -42.55 33.74 21.47
N ARG A 95 -41.72 33.38 20.49
CA ARG A 95 -41.89 33.82 19.11
C ARG A 95 -43.04 33.10 18.43
N ASP A 96 -43.16 31.81 18.73
CA ASP A 96 -44.03 30.86 18.04
C ASP A 96 -45.51 30.98 18.46
N THR A 97 -46.00 32.21 18.59
CA THR A 97 -47.33 32.52 19.16
C THR A 97 -48.50 32.03 18.32
N GLY A 98 -48.28 31.63 17.06
CA GLY A 98 -49.28 30.94 16.26
C GLY A 98 -49.54 29.52 16.77
N ARG A 99 -48.56 28.90 17.43
CA ARG A 99 -48.61 27.51 17.93
C ARG A 99 -48.75 27.44 19.43
N TYR A 100 -48.12 28.38 20.13
CA TYR A 100 -48.03 28.43 21.58
C TYR A 100 -48.71 29.68 22.14
N GLN A 101 -49.22 29.60 23.36
CA GLN A 101 -49.70 30.81 24.04
C GLN A 101 -48.53 31.77 24.27
N LEU A 102 -48.78 33.07 24.05
CA LEU A 102 -47.77 34.09 24.32
C LEU A 102 -47.46 34.09 25.81
N ASN A 103 -46.18 34.02 26.14
CA ASN A 103 -45.66 34.36 27.44
C ASN A 103 -44.45 35.26 27.22
N GLU A 104 -44.36 36.32 28.01
CA GLU A 104 -43.30 37.30 27.93
C GLU A 104 -42.84 37.71 29.32
N THR A 105 -41.56 38.01 29.43
CA THR A 105 -40.97 38.58 30.63
C THR A 105 -39.97 39.66 30.25
N PHE A 106 -39.77 40.61 31.15
CA PHE A 106 -38.78 41.67 30.97
C PHE A 106 -37.59 41.42 31.88
N VAL A 107 -36.40 41.38 31.29
CA VAL A 107 -35.14 41.19 32.00
C VAL A 107 -34.36 42.50 31.96
N GLU A 108 -34.05 43.05 33.12
CA GLU A 108 -33.20 44.22 33.26
C GLU A 108 -31.75 43.79 33.52
N LEU A 109 -30.90 43.92 32.51
CA LEU A 109 -29.47 43.68 32.61
C LEU A 109 -28.80 44.94 33.14
N SER A 110 -28.28 44.89 34.36
CA SER A 110 -27.61 46.02 35.03
C SER A 110 -26.09 45.83 35.15
N GLU A 111 -25.61 44.60 35.00
CA GLU A 111 -24.20 44.19 35.10
C GLU A 111 -23.92 42.89 34.31
N GLN A 112 -22.64 42.57 34.10
CA GLN A 112 -22.17 41.40 33.34
C GLN A 112 -22.36 40.09 34.11
N LYS A 113 -23.55 39.50 34.05
CA LYS A 113 -23.84 38.18 34.63
C LYS A 113 -24.88 37.41 33.84
N ASP A 114 -25.19 36.19 34.29
CA ASP A 114 -26.30 35.39 33.78
C ASP A 114 -27.60 35.73 34.54
N TYR A 115 -28.68 35.90 33.79
CA TYR A 115 -30.01 36.23 34.30
C TYR A 115 -30.96 35.07 33.96
N PRO A 116 -31.19 34.14 34.91
CA PRO A 116 -32.05 32.99 34.68
C PRO A 116 -33.53 33.41 34.68
N ILE A 117 -34.30 32.91 33.72
CA ILE A 117 -35.74 33.08 33.64
C ILE A 117 -36.46 31.75 33.37
N ALA A 118 -37.73 31.67 33.76
CA ALA A 118 -38.59 30.54 33.43
C ALA A 118 -39.82 31.05 32.66
N LEU A 119 -40.03 30.51 31.47
CA LEU A 119 -41.22 30.73 30.67
C LEU A 119 -42.11 29.49 30.73
N LYS A 120 -43.41 29.70 30.72
CA LYS A 120 -44.40 28.63 30.60
C LYS A 120 -45.32 28.88 29.42
N SER A 121 -45.68 27.84 28.68
CA SER A 121 -46.70 27.94 27.62
C SER A 121 -47.35 26.60 27.36
N PHE A 122 -48.35 26.54 26.51
CA PHE A 122 -48.93 25.30 26.01
C PHE A 122 -49.44 25.50 24.58
N PRO A 123 -49.62 24.43 23.80
CA PRO A 123 -50.07 24.51 22.42
C PRO A 123 -51.50 25.06 22.31
N ARG A 124 -51.73 26.08 21.46
CA ARG A 124 -53.05 26.72 21.27
C ARG A 124 -54.09 25.80 20.65
N PHE A 125 -53.66 24.98 19.69
CA PHE A 125 -54.54 24.06 18.96
C PHE A 125 -54.36 22.60 19.39
N GLY A 126 -53.44 22.33 20.31
CA GLY A 126 -53.05 20.99 20.73
C GLY A 126 -51.79 20.49 20.01
N VAL A 127 -51.52 19.20 20.18
CA VAL A 127 -50.38 18.50 19.57
C VAL A 127 -50.83 17.42 18.59
N SER A 128 -49.96 17.11 17.65
CA SER A 128 -50.10 16.01 16.70
C SER A 128 -48.80 15.20 16.64
N GLN A 129 -48.81 14.15 15.82
CA GLN A 129 -47.73 13.18 15.67
C GLN A 129 -47.39 12.98 14.19
N ILE A 130 -46.09 12.83 13.91
CA ILE A 130 -45.58 12.51 12.58
C ILE A 130 -44.95 11.13 12.64
N ASN A 131 -45.57 10.16 11.96
CA ASN A 131 -45.06 8.81 11.80
C ASN A 131 -44.35 8.68 10.46
N VAL A 132 -43.18 8.08 10.47
CA VAL A 132 -42.33 7.92 9.29
C VAL A 132 -41.96 6.45 9.15
N GLN A 133 -42.24 5.89 7.98
CA GLN A 133 -41.83 4.56 7.56
C GLN A 133 -40.66 4.69 6.59
N VAL A 134 -39.49 4.16 6.96
CA VAL A 134 -38.30 4.11 6.11
C VAL A 134 -38.28 2.77 5.40
N LEU A 135 -38.16 2.82 4.08
CA LEU A 135 -38.21 1.67 3.20
C LEU A 135 -36.99 1.60 2.28
N SER A 136 -36.64 0.41 1.83
CA SER A 136 -35.77 0.18 0.68
C SER A 136 -36.45 0.48 -0.64
N GLU A 137 -35.68 0.56 -1.73
CA GLU A 137 -36.24 0.60 -3.10
C GLU A 137 -37.21 -0.56 -3.36
N ASP A 138 -36.97 -1.72 -2.74
CA ASP A 138 -37.82 -2.92 -2.80
C ASP A 138 -38.98 -2.90 -1.77
N LYS A 139 -39.24 -1.77 -1.14
CA LYS A 139 -40.30 -1.54 -0.14
C LYS A 139 -40.19 -2.40 1.12
N GLN A 140 -38.99 -2.84 1.49
CA GLN A 140 -38.75 -3.52 2.77
C GLN A 140 -38.39 -2.51 3.87
N PRO A 141 -38.80 -2.73 5.13
CA PRO A 141 -38.42 -1.84 6.22
C PRO A 141 -36.90 -1.72 6.42
N TYR A 142 -36.42 -0.51 6.72
CA TYR A 142 -35.01 -0.26 7.05
C TYR A 142 -34.81 0.20 8.49
N GLU A 143 -34.16 -0.66 9.29
CA GLU A 143 -33.75 -0.40 10.67
C GLU A 143 -32.45 0.41 10.76
N GLY A 144 -32.31 1.21 11.82
CA GLY A 144 -31.05 1.88 12.17
C GLY A 144 -30.77 3.17 11.40
N ILE A 145 -31.73 3.71 10.65
CA ILE A 145 -31.56 4.91 9.84
C ILE A 145 -31.89 6.16 10.66
N ARG A 146 -30.98 7.14 10.69
CA ARG A 146 -31.21 8.44 11.34
C ARG A 146 -32.12 9.33 10.51
N ILE A 147 -33.26 9.73 11.07
CA ILE A 147 -34.26 10.59 10.45
C ILE A 147 -34.36 11.91 11.23
N GLY A 148 -34.12 13.02 10.54
CA GLY A 148 -34.23 14.37 11.09
C GLY A 148 -35.58 15.02 10.77
N LEU A 149 -36.20 15.64 11.77
CA LEU A 149 -37.38 16.50 11.63
C LEU A 149 -36.97 17.97 11.69
N TYR A 150 -37.47 18.75 10.76
CA TYR A 150 -37.28 20.19 10.68
C TYR A 150 -38.63 20.90 10.53
N GLU A 151 -38.79 22.07 11.14
CA GLU A 151 -40.07 22.80 11.15
C GLU A 151 -39.89 24.28 10.78
N ARG A 152 -40.95 24.90 10.26
CA ARG A 152 -41.06 26.35 10.06
C ARG A 152 -42.50 26.84 10.23
N GLU A 153 -42.65 28.11 10.58
CA GLU A 153 -43.97 28.68 10.90
C GLU A 153 -44.75 29.11 9.66
N THR A 154 -44.06 29.76 8.72
CA THR A 154 -44.66 30.31 7.51
C THR A 154 -43.94 29.80 6.26
N SER A 155 -44.51 30.08 5.08
CA SER A 155 -43.88 29.73 3.79
C SER A 155 -42.60 30.53 3.50
N THR A 156 -42.37 31.65 4.19
CA THR A 156 -41.23 32.55 3.96
C THR A 156 -40.06 32.30 4.92
N GLU A 157 -40.25 31.52 5.98
CA GLU A 157 -39.17 31.13 6.89
C GLU A 157 -38.34 29.94 6.38
N SER A 158 -37.09 29.87 6.83
CA SER A 158 -36.23 28.70 6.71
C SER A 158 -36.59 27.63 7.75
N TYR A 159 -36.37 26.36 7.39
CA TYR A 159 -36.54 25.24 8.31
C TYR A 159 -35.46 25.23 9.41
N SER A 160 -35.87 25.01 10.65
CA SER A 160 -34.98 24.75 11.79
C SER A 160 -35.06 23.29 12.21
N ALA A 161 -33.92 22.68 12.54
CA ALA A 161 -33.87 21.32 13.07
C ALA A 161 -34.59 21.25 14.41
N VAL A 162 -35.46 20.25 14.57
CA VAL A 162 -36.26 20.05 15.78
C VAL A 162 -35.82 18.78 16.49
N ASP A 163 -35.68 17.67 15.77
CA ASP A 163 -35.35 16.38 16.38
C ASP A 163 -34.65 15.43 15.40
N THR A 164 -33.97 14.41 15.90
CA THR A 164 -33.39 13.33 15.10
C THR A 164 -33.56 12.00 15.83
N LEU A 165 -34.25 11.05 15.19
CA LEU A 165 -34.55 9.74 15.74
C LEU A 165 -34.01 8.63 14.83
N VAL A 166 -33.91 7.40 15.33
CA VAL A 166 -33.41 6.22 14.59
C VAL A 166 -34.57 5.26 14.34
N SER A 167 -34.68 4.74 13.12
CA SER A 167 -35.73 3.77 12.77
C SER A 167 -35.57 2.43 13.49
N ASP A 168 -36.69 1.85 13.92
CA ASP A 168 -36.75 0.53 14.55
C ASP A 168 -36.64 -0.64 13.55
N ALA A 169 -36.73 -1.88 14.03
CA ALA A 169 -36.70 -3.11 13.22
C ALA A 169 -37.81 -3.18 12.14
N GLN A 170 -38.89 -2.41 12.32
CA GLN A 170 -39.97 -2.27 11.36
C GLN A 170 -39.80 -1.00 10.52
N GLY A 171 -38.64 -0.34 10.57
CA GLY A 171 -38.31 0.86 9.81
C GLY A 171 -39.08 2.11 10.25
N LYS A 172 -39.64 2.14 11.45
CA LYS A 172 -40.53 3.21 11.90
C LYS A 172 -39.86 4.21 12.82
N VAL A 173 -40.28 5.46 12.71
CA VAL A 173 -39.95 6.58 13.60
C VAL A 173 -41.22 7.38 13.88
N SER A 174 -41.41 7.81 15.13
CA SER A 174 -42.56 8.64 15.53
C SER A 174 -42.12 9.91 16.26
N PHE A 175 -42.35 11.07 15.65
CA PHE A 175 -42.18 12.36 16.29
C PHE A 175 -43.50 12.76 16.97
N THR A 176 -43.55 12.67 18.30
CA THR A 176 -44.75 12.94 19.10
C THR A 176 -44.76 14.36 19.67
N GLY A 177 -45.93 14.86 20.09
CA GLY A 177 -46.03 16.13 20.81
C GLY A 177 -45.79 17.38 19.96
N ARG A 178 -46.02 17.32 18.64
CA ARG A 178 -45.76 18.44 17.72
C ARG A 178 -46.93 19.44 17.75
N ALA A 179 -46.68 20.67 18.17
CA ALA A 179 -47.71 21.72 18.16
C ALA A 179 -48.07 22.12 16.73
N PHE A 180 -49.37 22.22 16.43
CA PHE A 180 -49.87 22.62 15.11
C PHE A 180 -50.64 23.95 15.22
N PRO A 181 -50.82 24.70 14.10
CA PRO A 181 -50.34 24.43 12.74
C PRO A 181 -48.83 24.68 12.55
N VAL A 182 -48.14 23.82 11.79
CA VAL A 182 -46.71 23.99 11.44
C VAL A 182 -46.38 23.38 10.08
N ARG A 183 -45.40 23.91 9.35
CA ARG A 183 -44.82 23.22 8.18
C ARG A 183 -43.64 22.37 8.61
N TYR A 184 -43.56 21.15 8.10
CA TYR A 184 -42.49 20.21 8.42
C TYR A 184 -41.70 19.80 7.19
N LYS A 185 -40.46 19.38 7.43
CA LYS A 185 -39.58 18.64 6.52
C LYS A 185 -38.97 17.49 7.29
N VAL A 186 -39.15 16.27 6.78
CA VAL A 186 -38.50 15.06 7.31
C VAL A 186 -37.44 14.63 6.31
N LYS A 187 -36.21 14.33 6.75
CA LYS A 187 -35.08 13.97 5.89
C LYS A 187 -34.25 12.82 6.51
N ILE A 188 -33.69 11.96 5.68
CA ILE A 188 -32.62 11.02 6.08
C ILE A 188 -31.31 11.79 6.37
N THR A 189 -30.76 11.61 7.58
CA THR A 189 -29.64 12.40 8.13
C THR A 189 -28.39 11.59 8.44
N GLU A 190 -28.30 10.34 7.98
CA GLU A 190 -27.03 9.61 8.12
C GLU A 190 -25.88 10.34 7.40
N PRO A 191 -24.63 10.22 7.88
CA PRO A 191 -23.46 10.73 7.17
C PRO A 191 -23.51 10.23 5.73
N ASP A 192 -23.35 11.17 4.78
CA ASP A 192 -23.63 11.06 3.33
C ASP A 192 -22.86 9.96 2.55
N ILE A 193 -22.26 8.98 3.24
CA ILE A 193 -21.46 7.90 2.65
C ILE A 193 -22.18 6.55 2.57
N ALA A 194 -23.21 6.28 3.37
CA ALA A 194 -23.80 4.93 3.46
C ALA A 194 -25.12 4.74 2.69
N TYR A 195 -25.92 5.80 2.48
CA TYR A 195 -27.26 5.70 1.92
C TYR A 195 -27.64 6.89 1.03
N SER A 196 -28.50 6.69 0.03
CA SER A 196 -29.07 7.80 -0.75
C SER A 196 -30.01 8.66 0.11
N PRO A 197 -29.93 10.00 0.05
CA PRO A 197 -30.83 10.86 0.79
C PRO A 197 -32.24 10.86 0.19
N ASP A 198 -33.26 10.93 1.05
CA ASP A 198 -34.66 11.20 0.69
C ASP A 198 -35.29 12.17 1.71
N SER A 199 -36.30 12.93 1.28
CA SER A 199 -37.00 13.90 2.14
C SER A 199 -38.42 14.21 1.69
N VAL A 200 -39.31 14.44 2.66
CA VAL A 200 -40.71 14.83 2.44
C VAL A 200 -41.02 16.11 3.20
N GLU A 201 -41.75 17.03 2.57
CA GLU A 201 -42.22 18.29 3.15
C GLU A 201 -43.75 18.37 3.15
N GLY A 202 -44.33 19.02 4.15
CA GLY A 202 -45.78 19.19 4.26
C GLY A 202 -46.23 20.17 5.33
N ALA A 203 -47.51 20.12 5.68
CA ALA A 203 -48.11 20.96 6.72
C ALA A 203 -48.92 20.10 7.70
N LEU A 204 -48.65 20.27 8.99
CA LEU A 204 -49.40 19.70 10.09
C LEU A 204 -50.46 20.71 10.50
N LEU A 205 -51.73 20.40 10.26
CA LEU A 205 -52.85 21.36 10.44
C LEU A 205 -53.89 20.91 11.47
N THR A 206 -53.81 19.66 11.92
CA THR A 206 -54.80 19.06 12.82
C THR A 206 -54.11 18.21 13.88
N LYS A 207 -54.87 17.81 14.91
CA LYS A 207 -54.44 16.87 15.95
C LYS A 207 -54.25 15.44 15.46
N THR A 208 -54.69 15.12 14.25
CA THR A 208 -54.60 13.79 13.68
C THR A 208 -53.17 13.51 13.27
N ALA A 209 -52.65 12.34 13.65
CA ALA A 209 -51.34 11.89 13.24
C ALA A 209 -51.23 11.80 11.71
N ILE A 210 -50.06 12.11 11.18
CA ILE A 210 -49.75 11.94 9.76
C ILE A 210 -48.79 10.77 9.56
N GLU A 211 -48.97 10.04 8.47
CA GLU A 211 -48.15 8.89 8.08
C GLU A 211 -47.35 9.26 6.82
N LEU A 212 -46.03 9.12 6.88
CA LEU A 212 -45.09 9.44 5.81
C LEU A 212 -44.25 8.22 5.47
N SER A 213 -43.79 8.14 4.22
CA SER A 213 -42.83 7.12 3.78
C SER A 213 -41.61 7.78 3.16
N LEU A 214 -40.41 7.31 3.51
CA LEU A 214 -39.14 7.66 2.87
C LEU A 214 -38.52 6.41 2.25
N THR A 215 -37.91 6.55 1.08
CA THR A 215 -37.26 5.46 0.36
C THR A 215 -35.77 5.73 0.24
N THR A 216 -34.91 4.75 0.54
CA THR A 216 -33.46 4.89 0.37
C THR A 216 -32.83 3.63 -0.22
N ARG A 217 -31.57 3.75 -0.68
CA ARG A 217 -30.72 2.63 -1.14
C ARG A 217 -29.39 2.65 -0.39
N SER A 218 -28.88 1.47 -0.06
CA SER A 218 -27.52 1.31 0.46
C SER A 218 -26.49 1.61 -0.62
N LEU A 219 -25.47 2.41 -0.31
CA LEU A 219 -24.34 2.70 -1.20
C LEU A 219 -23.26 1.59 -1.14
N PHE A 220 -23.31 0.73 -0.13
CA PHE A 220 -22.40 -0.42 0.05
C PHE A 220 -23.16 -1.73 0.01
N GLY A 221 -22.56 -2.76 -0.56
CA GLY A 221 -23.16 -4.10 -0.62
C GLY A 221 -22.65 -5.03 0.47
N LYS A 222 -23.45 -6.05 0.80
CA LYS A 222 -23.06 -7.19 1.63
C LYS A 222 -22.98 -8.43 0.77
N GLY A 223 -21.95 -9.25 0.96
CA GLY A 223 -21.76 -10.45 0.15
C GLY A 223 -20.76 -11.44 0.73
N ASN A 224 -20.68 -12.60 0.09
CA ASN A 224 -19.72 -13.64 0.44
C ASN A 224 -18.39 -13.35 -0.24
N LEU A 225 -17.33 -13.22 0.55
CA LEU A 225 -15.97 -13.03 0.05
C LEU A 225 -15.28 -14.39 -0.05
N LYS A 226 -14.85 -14.76 -1.27
CA LYS A 226 -14.15 -16.02 -1.52
C LYS A 226 -12.64 -15.79 -1.52
N LEU A 227 -11.93 -16.50 -0.68
CA LEU A 227 -10.48 -16.62 -0.68
C LEU A 227 -10.08 -17.93 -1.35
N MET A 228 -8.95 -17.96 -2.03
CA MET A 228 -8.41 -19.15 -2.68
C MET A 228 -6.95 -19.33 -2.34
N SER A 229 -6.62 -20.44 -1.70
CA SER A 229 -5.25 -20.85 -1.48
C SER A 229 -4.50 -21.05 -2.79
N LYS A 230 -3.32 -20.44 -2.92
CA LYS A 230 -2.42 -20.68 -4.05
C LYS A 230 -1.00 -20.72 -3.57
N GLN A 231 -0.25 -21.75 -3.95
CA GLN A 231 1.19 -21.73 -3.72
C GLN A 231 1.84 -20.61 -4.52
N ILE A 232 2.81 -19.92 -3.91
CA ILE A 232 3.50 -18.77 -4.52
C ILE A 232 4.18 -19.20 -5.83
N PHE A 233 4.76 -20.40 -5.89
CA PHE A 233 5.61 -20.81 -7.01
C PHE A 233 4.88 -21.66 -8.03
N SER A 234 4.12 -22.67 -7.58
CA SER A 234 3.44 -23.59 -8.49
C SER A 234 2.05 -23.12 -8.93
N ASN A 235 1.50 -22.05 -8.31
CA ASN A 235 0.11 -21.62 -8.47
C ASN A 235 -0.92 -22.73 -8.14
N ARG A 236 -0.48 -23.83 -7.52
CA ARG A 236 -1.32 -24.95 -7.14
C ARG A 236 -2.23 -24.55 -5.98
N VAL A 237 -3.47 -25.02 -6.05
CA VAL A 237 -4.46 -24.83 -5.01
C VAL A 237 -4.20 -25.77 -3.83
N ILE A 238 -4.22 -25.24 -2.61
CA ILE A 238 -3.94 -25.98 -1.38
C ILE A 238 -5.22 -26.28 -0.62
N LYS A 239 -5.48 -27.56 -0.39
CA LYS A 239 -6.77 -28.04 0.09
C LYS A 239 -6.69 -28.33 1.59
N ASN A 240 -7.77 -28.07 2.32
CA ASN A 240 -7.94 -28.48 3.71
C ASN A 240 -6.87 -27.90 4.67
N GLU A 241 -6.45 -26.66 4.44
CA GLU A 241 -5.49 -25.96 5.31
C GLU A 241 -6.18 -24.92 6.19
N LYS A 242 -5.75 -24.86 7.46
CA LYS A 242 -6.31 -23.99 8.49
C LYS A 242 -5.53 -22.67 8.62
N LEU A 243 -6.24 -21.58 8.88
CA LEU A 243 -5.70 -20.23 9.05
C LEU A 243 -6.53 -19.42 10.05
N GLN A 244 -5.95 -18.35 10.59
CA GLN A 244 -6.68 -17.33 11.31
C GLN A 244 -6.89 -16.10 10.43
N TYR A 245 -8.05 -15.45 10.50
CA TYR A 245 -8.34 -14.22 9.78
C TYR A 245 -9.09 -13.21 10.64
N ARG A 246 -9.08 -11.94 10.24
CA ARG A 246 -9.95 -10.88 10.79
C ARG A 246 -10.32 -9.88 9.70
N TYR A 247 -11.38 -9.12 9.93
CA TYR A 247 -11.99 -8.28 8.90
C TYR A 247 -12.35 -6.89 9.42
N LYS A 248 -12.28 -5.89 8.55
CA LYS A 248 -12.68 -4.50 8.82
C LYS A 248 -13.39 -3.94 7.59
N SER A 249 -14.64 -3.48 7.69
CA SER A 249 -15.31 -2.80 6.57
C SER A 249 -14.91 -1.32 6.48
N VAL A 250 -15.30 -0.64 5.40
CA VAL A 250 -15.21 0.83 5.30
C VAL A 250 -16.01 1.57 6.36
N LEU A 251 -17.00 0.91 6.97
CA LEU A 251 -17.81 1.49 8.05
C LEU A 251 -17.14 1.32 9.43
N ASP A 252 -16.14 0.43 9.53
CA ASP A 252 -15.50 0.07 10.79
C ASP A 252 -14.21 0.86 11.01
N SER A 253 -14.04 1.41 12.22
CA SER A 253 -12.79 2.06 12.60
C SER A 253 -11.67 1.08 12.98
N LYS A 254 -11.99 -0.20 13.24
CA LYS A 254 -11.06 -1.24 13.72
C LYS A 254 -11.39 -2.61 13.14
N PHE A 255 -10.39 -3.50 13.07
CA PHE A 255 -10.58 -4.92 12.73
C PHE A 255 -11.36 -5.68 13.81
N SER A 256 -12.07 -6.71 13.38
CA SER A 256 -12.70 -7.72 14.23
C SER A 256 -11.67 -8.52 15.05
N ALA A 257 -12.18 -9.33 15.99
CA ALA A 257 -11.38 -10.37 16.61
C ALA A 257 -10.91 -11.40 15.56
N TRP A 258 -9.84 -12.13 15.90
CA TRP A 258 -9.35 -13.24 15.08
C TRP A 258 -10.35 -14.40 15.08
N GLU A 259 -10.67 -14.90 13.91
CA GLU A 259 -11.52 -16.05 13.62
C GLU A 259 -10.67 -17.16 12.97
N GLU A 260 -11.03 -18.43 13.14
CA GLU A 260 -10.40 -19.54 12.41
C GLU A 260 -11.17 -19.84 11.12
N GLY A 261 -10.44 -20.21 10.08
CA GLY A 261 -10.98 -20.65 8.80
C GLY A 261 -10.21 -21.83 8.24
N GLU A 262 -10.85 -22.60 7.36
CA GLU A 262 -10.23 -23.74 6.69
C GLU A 262 -10.58 -23.66 5.20
N PHE A 263 -9.57 -23.80 4.34
CA PHE A 263 -9.79 -23.93 2.90
C PHE A 263 -10.45 -25.28 2.60
N GLY A 264 -11.49 -25.29 1.77
CA GLY A 264 -12.17 -26.51 1.37
C GLY A 264 -11.34 -27.42 0.44
N ALA A 265 -11.97 -28.48 -0.05
CA ALA A 265 -11.37 -29.43 -1.00
C ALA A 265 -11.10 -28.82 -2.40
N ASP A 266 -11.69 -27.66 -2.68
CA ASP A 266 -11.43 -26.80 -3.84
C ASP A 266 -10.43 -25.67 -3.53
N GLY A 267 -9.85 -25.71 -2.31
CA GLY A 267 -8.93 -24.72 -1.77
C GLY A 267 -9.53 -23.34 -1.56
N GLN A 268 -10.87 -23.22 -1.50
CA GLN A 268 -11.56 -21.95 -1.23
C GLN A 268 -12.03 -21.84 0.22
N LEU A 269 -11.97 -20.63 0.76
CA LEU A 269 -12.56 -20.26 2.05
C LEU A 269 -13.55 -19.12 1.81
N THR A 270 -14.81 -19.27 2.24
CA THR A 270 -15.84 -18.26 2.06
C THR A 270 -16.12 -17.53 3.37
N LEU A 271 -15.88 -16.22 3.36
CA LEU A 271 -16.22 -15.28 4.41
C LEU A 271 -17.63 -14.75 4.16
N VAL A 272 -18.59 -15.17 4.99
CA VAL A 272 -20.02 -14.91 4.76
C VAL A 272 -20.42 -13.48 5.20
N ASN A 273 -21.30 -12.84 4.42
CA ASN A 273 -21.96 -11.57 4.76
C ASN A 273 -21.02 -10.40 5.15
N LYS A 274 -19.93 -10.21 4.40
CA LYS A 274 -18.98 -9.10 4.63
C LYS A 274 -19.40 -7.82 3.86
N VAL A 275 -19.18 -6.64 4.44
CA VAL A 275 -19.60 -5.32 3.93
C VAL A 275 -18.51 -4.69 3.07
N TYR A 276 -18.64 -4.65 1.74
CA TYR A 276 -17.59 -4.11 0.89
C TYR A 276 -17.83 -2.62 0.52
N PRO A 277 -16.75 -1.81 0.37
CA PRO A 277 -15.35 -2.19 0.52
C PRO A 277 -14.93 -2.53 1.95
N GLY A 278 -13.89 -3.32 2.10
CA GLY A 278 -13.33 -3.70 3.40
C GLY A 278 -11.97 -4.35 3.23
N GLU A 279 -11.30 -4.61 4.35
CA GLU A 279 -9.95 -5.15 4.49
C GLU A 279 -10.01 -6.51 5.21
N VAL A 280 -9.19 -7.47 4.79
CA VAL A 280 -9.01 -8.77 5.47
C VAL A 280 -7.55 -8.93 5.85
N GLU A 281 -7.28 -9.32 7.09
CA GLU A 281 -5.97 -9.78 7.51
C GLU A 281 -5.99 -11.29 7.80
N ILE A 282 -4.87 -11.97 7.54
CA ILE A 282 -4.73 -13.43 7.70
C ILE A 282 -3.41 -13.73 8.42
N LYS A 283 -3.38 -14.75 9.28
CA LYS A 283 -2.16 -15.28 9.90
C LYS A 283 -2.23 -16.78 10.14
N TYR A 284 -1.11 -17.37 10.51
CA TYR A 284 -0.99 -18.81 10.75
C TYR A 284 -1.87 -19.31 11.92
N SER A 285 -2.49 -20.47 11.74
CA SER A 285 -2.97 -21.30 12.85
C SER A 285 -1.81 -22.16 13.38
N ALA A 286 -1.71 -22.36 14.70
CA ALA A 286 -0.58 -23.01 15.36
C ALA A 286 -0.28 -24.45 14.87
N ASN A 287 -1.23 -25.07 14.16
CA ASN A 287 -1.18 -26.45 13.68
C ASN A 287 -1.09 -26.58 12.14
N SER A 288 -0.95 -25.49 11.38
CA SER A 288 -0.81 -25.59 9.92
C SER A 288 0.55 -26.17 9.52
N LYS A 289 0.54 -27.07 8.53
CA LYS A 289 1.77 -27.65 7.94
C LYS A 289 2.40 -26.73 6.91
N VAL A 290 1.79 -25.59 6.57
CA VAL A 290 2.24 -24.71 5.50
C VAL A 290 2.41 -23.28 6.00
N ARG A 291 3.50 -22.63 5.59
CA ARG A 291 3.74 -21.23 5.93
C ARG A 291 3.14 -20.32 4.85
N PHE A 292 1.96 -19.77 5.10
CA PHE A 292 1.44 -18.58 4.42
C PHE A 292 2.42 -17.40 4.50
N GLU A 293 2.99 -16.90 3.41
CA GLU A 293 3.67 -15.59 3.44
C GLU A 293 2.59 -14.52 3.28
N VAL A 294 1.74 -14.37 4.29
CA VAL A 294 0.79 -13.26 4.31
C VAL A 294 1.61 -12.04 4.72
N GLN A 295 2.00 -11.23 3.72
CA GLN A 295 2.14 -9.80 3.94
C GLN A 295 0.89 -9.35 4.70
N ASN A 296 1.02 -8.48 5.70
CA ASN A 296 -0.16 -7.82 6.27
C ASN A 296 -0.84 -7.04 5.13
N SER A 297 -1.70 -7.72 4.39
CA SER A 297 -2.26 -7.24 3.14
C SER A 297 -3.62 -6.69 3.48
N THR A 298 -3.67 -5.40 3.77
CA THR A 298 -4.91 -4.65 3.64
C THR A 298 -5.34 -4.72 2.18
N MET A 299 -6.29 -5.61 1.88
CA MET A 299 -6.90 -5.69 0.55
C MET A 299 -8.06 -4.72 0.50
N THR A 300 -8.01 -3.68 -0.33
CA THR A 300 -9.12 -2.75 -0.53
C THR A 300 -10.11 -3.35 -1.53
N LEU A 301 -11.27 -3.81 -1.06
CA LEU A 301 -12.28 -4.46 -1.90
C LEU A 301 -13.17 -3.43 -2.62
N SER A 302 -12.68 -2.76 -3.66
CA SER A 302 -13.35 -1.58 -4.21
C SER A 302 -14.73 -1.83 -4.85
N GLU A 303 -15.04 -3.01 -5.40
CA GLU A 303 -16.28 -3.24 -6.17
C GLU A 303 -16.83 -4.68 -6.06
N LEU A 304 -18.16 -4.79 -6.15
CA LEU A 304 -19.02 -5.98 -5.97
C LEU A 304 -18.43 -7.34 -6.40
N ASN A 305 -18.61 -8.33 -5.52
CA ASN A 305 -18.92 -9.73 -5.86
C ASN A 305 -18.14 -10.30 -7.06
N THR A 306 -16.82 -10.18 -7.08
CA THR A 306 -16.03 -10.87 -8.10
C THR A 306 -16.28 -12.36 -7.94
N THR A 307 -16.89 -12.99 -8.96
CA THR A 307 -17.02 -14.45 -9.05
C THR A 307 -15.66 -15.14 -8.89
N THR A 308 -14.58 -14.41 -9.18
CA THR A 308 -13.19 -14.77 -9.00
C THR A 308 -12.78 -14.71 -7.52
N PRO A 309 -12.39 -15.85 -6.92
CA PRO A 309 -11.82 -15.89 -5.58
C PRO A 309 -10.50 -15.13 -5.48
N PHE A 310 -10.28 -14.45 -4.35
CA PHE A 310 -9.05 -13.71 -4.07
C PHE A 310 -7.92 -14.67 -3.68
N PRO A 311 -6.75 -14.61 -4.34
CA PRO A 311 -5.68 -15.54 -4.06
C PRO A 311 -4.98 -15.21 -2.73
N VAL A 312 -4.91 -16.19 -1.84
CA VAL A 312 -4.09 -16.21 -0.64
C VAL A 312 -2.82 -16.99 -0.99
N LEU A 313 -1.70 -16.28 -1.09
CA LEU A 313 -0.44 -16.85 -1.52
C LEU A 313 0.27 -17.59 -0.38
N ILE A 314 0.75 -18.81 -0.66
CA ILE A 314 1.27 -19.75 0.32
C ILE A 314 2.69 -20.18 -0.05
N LYS A 315 3.63 -20.11 0.89
CA LYS A 315 5.03 -20.49 0.65
C LYS A 315 5.23 -22.00 0.80
N ASP A 316 5.94 -22.58 -0.15
CA ASP A 316 6.43 -23.96 -0.05
C ASP A 316 7.54 -24.07 1.01
N LEU A 317 7.59 -25.21 1.72
CA LEU A 317 8.60 -25.47 2.75
C LEU A 317 9.87 -26.13 2.19
N GLU A 318 9.74 -26.91 1.11
CA GLU A 318 10.84 -27.67 0.48
C GLU A 318 10.78 -27.53 -1.05
N PRO A 319 11.91 -27.34 -1.75
CA PRO A 319 11.94 -27.28 -3.20
C PRO A 319 11.45 -28.56 -3.86
N ARG A 320 10.61 -28.44 -4.90
CA ARG A 320 10.00 -29.57 -5.61
C ARG A 320 10.94 -30.23 -6.60
N TYR A 321 11.76 -29.45 -7.28
CA TYR A 321 12.65 -29.89 -8.34
C TYR A 321 14.10 -29.62 -7.92
N LYS A 322 14.58 -30.36 -6.91
CA LYS A 322 15.98 -30.28 -6.45
C LYS A 322 16.97 -30.61 -7.56
N GLU A 323 16.55 -31.48 -8.49
CA GLU A 323 17.23 -31.80 -9.74
C GLU A 323 16.35 -31.46 -10.95
N PRO A 324 16.95 -31.03 -12.07
CA PRO A 324 16.22 -30.79 -13.31
C PRO A 324 15.65 -32.05 -13.93
N VAL A 325 14.41 -31.96 -14.41
CA VAL A 325 13.81 -32.95 -15.31
C VAL A 325 14.31 -32.67 -16.72
N LEU A 326 15.06 -33.61 -17.30
CA LEU A 326 15.79 -33.44 -18.57
C LEU A 326 15.05 -34.02 -19.79
N THR A 327 13.85 -34.56 -19.60
CA THR A 327 13.00 -35.11 -20.65
C THR A 327 12.01 -34.07 -21.15
N ASN A 328 11.60 -34.19 -22.43
CA ASN A 328 10.59 -33.33 -23.06
C ASN A 328 10.80 -31.83 -22.84
N LEU A 329 12.07 -31.40 -22.87
CA LEU A 329 12.45 -30.00 -22.68
C LEU A 329 11.95 -29.13 -23.84
N LYS A 330 11.25 -28.05 -23.51
CA LYS A 330 10.81 -27.00 -24.42
C LYS A 330 11.44 -25.67 -24.07
N VAL A 331 11.60 -24.84 -25.08
CA VAL A 331 12.16 -23.50 -24.94
C VAL A 331 11.12 -22.46 -25.32
N SER A 332 11.03 -21.43 -24.49
CA SER A 332 10.29 -20.22 -24.77
C SER A 332 11.10 -18.97 -24.38
N THR A 333 10.50 -17.80 -24.53
CA THR A 333 11.02 -16.50 -24.13
C THR A 333 10.19 -15.95 -22.98
N LEU A 334 10.84 -15.39 -21.98
CA LEU A 334 10.18 -14.62 -20.94
C LEU A 334 9.52 -13.38 -21.57
N VAL A 335 8.18 -13.36 -21.57
CA VAL A 335 7.39 -12.23 -22.03
C VAL A 335 7.14 -11.29 -20.85
N LEU A 336 7.57 -10.04 -20.99
CA LEU A 336 7.39 -9.01 -19.96
C LEU A 336 6.08 -8.25 -20.20
N ASN A 337 5.19 -8.23 -19.23
CA ASN A 337 3.82 -7.69 -19.39
C ASN A 337 3.78 -6.20 -19.72
N ASN A 338 4.75 -5.44 -19.22
CA ASN A 338 4.80 -3.99 -19.36
C ASN A 338 5.69 -3.50 -20.52
N GLY A 339 6.08 -4.41 -21.43
CA GLY A 339 6.79 -4.07 -22.67
C GLY A 339 8.25 -3.62 -22.50
N LEU A 340 8.80 -3.63 -21.28
CA LEU A 340 10.24 -3.44 -21.09
C LEU A 340 11.02 -4.53 -21.84
N LYS A 341 12.20 -4.15 -22.34
CA LYS A 341 13.06 -5.05 -23.11
C LYS A 341 14.47 -5.04 -22.53
N VAL A 342 15.11 -6.19 -22.50
CA VAL A 342 16.55 -6.30 -22.23
C VAL A 342 17.33 -6.23 -23.54
N LYS A 343 18.58 -5.79 -23.50
CA LYS A 343 19.49 -5.69 -24.66
C LYS A 343 20.67 -6.65 -24.53
N GLY A 344 21.38 -6.62 -23.42
CA GLY A 344 22.55 -7.47 -23.17
C GLY A 344 22.48 -8.16 -21.81
N PRO A 345 21.52 -9.08 -21.60
CA PRO A 345 21.47 -9.83 -20.35
C PRO A 345 22.73 -10.70 -20.25
N PHE A 346 23.58 -10.44 -19.25
CA PHE A 346 24.82 -11.19 -19.04
C PHE A 346 24.73 -12.13 -17.85
N ALA A 347 24.01 -11.75 -16.81
CA ALA A 347 23.77 -12.61 -15.67
C ALA A 347 22.34 -12.50 -15.18
N ILE A 348 21.89 -13.58 -14.56
CA ILE A 348 20.55 -13.75 -14.03
C ILE A 348 20.63 -14.50 -12.71
N THR A 349 19.80 -14.10 -11.76
CA THR A 349 19.66 -14.76 -10.46
C THR A 349 18.25 -14.51 -9.92
N MET A 350 17.86 -15.19 -8.85
CA MET A 350 16.53 -15.06 -8.26
C MET A 350 16.63 -15.02 -6.74
N ASP A 351 15.80 -14.19 -6.09
CA ASP A 351 15.70 -14.18 -4.62
C ASP A 351 14.73 -15.22 -4.07
N ASN A 352 14.64 -15.30 -2.74
CA ASN A 352 13.70 -16.17 -2.02
C ASN A 352 12.22 -15.77 -2.17
N SER A 353 11.95 -14.64 -2.82
CA SER A 353 10.61 -14.13 -3.14
C SER A 353 10.26 -14.31 -4.62
N HIS A 354 11.13 -15.00 -5.38
CA HIS A 354 10.97 -15.29 -6.81
C HIS A 354 10.98 -14.07 -7.72
N ASN A 355 11.68 -13.02 -7.29
CA ASN A 355 12.03 -11.93 -8.17
C ASN A 355 13.26 -12.33 -8.98
N LEU A 356 13.14 -12.36 -10.30
CA LEU A 356 14.25 -12.61 -11.21
C LEU A 356 15.01 -11.30 -11.45
N TYR A 357 16.30 -11.29 -11.13
CA TYR A 357 17.19 -10.17 -11.39
C TYR A 357 18.01 -10.42 -12.64
N ILE A 358 18.04 -9.44 -13.54
CA ILE A 358 18.75 -9.51 -14.81
C ILE A 358 19.74 -8.35 -14.88
N ALA A 359 21.03 -8.67 -14.87
CA ALA A 359 22.09 -7.70 -15.12
C ALA A 359 22.23 -7.48 -16.63
N ASP A 360 21.81 -6.31 -17.10
CA ASP A 360 21.93 -5.93 -18.50
C ASP A 360 23.20 -5.10 -18.71
N GLY A 361 24.26 -5.76 -19.17
CA GLY A 361 25.58 -5.16 -19.33
C GLY A 361 25.66 -4.14 -20.48
N TYR A 362 24.74 -4.18 -21.45
CA TYR A 362 24.68 -3.18 -22.52
C TYR A 362 23.83 -1.97 -22.14
N LYS A 363 22.82 -2.16 -21.28
CA LYS A 363 22.03 -1.05 -20.75
C LYS A 363 22.62 -0.42 -19.50
N ASN A 364 23.60 -1.04 -18.83
CA ASN A 364 24.08 -0.60 -17.50
C ASN A 364 22.92 -0.46 -16.50
N GLN A 365 21.99 -1.41 -16.56
CA GLN A 365 20.75 -1.42 -15.78
C GLN A 365 20.54 -2.80 -15.16
N LEU A 366 20.06 -2.80 -13.92
CA LEU A 366 19.59 -3.99 -13.23
C LEU A 366 18.06 -4.03 -13.33
N PHE A 367 17.56 -5.06 -14.01
CA PHE A 367 16.13 -5.33 -14.08
C PHE A 367 15.73 -6.28 -12.96
N MET A 368 14.58 -6.04 -12.35
CA MET A 368 13.86 -6.99 -11.51
C MET A 368 12.56 -7.37 -12.23
N VAL A 369 12.28 -8.65 -12.34
CA VAL A 369 11.03 -9.19 -12.88
C VAL A 369 10.31 -9.92 -11.75
N ASP A 370 9.09 -9.51 -11.44
CA ASP A 370 8.27 -10.15 -10.41
C ASP A 370 7.68 -11.49 -10.89
N ALA A 371 7.03 -12.21 -9.98
CA ALA A 371 6.38 -13.49 -10.27
C ALA A 371 5.21 -13.38 -11.27
N GLN A 372 4.70 -12.16 -11.53
CA GLN A 372 3.69 -11.89 -12.54
C GLN A 372 4.29 -11.50 -13.89
N ALA A 373 5.61 -11.51 -14.04
CA ALA A 373 6.35 -11.08 -15.23
C ALA A 373 6.27 -9.56 -15.51
N ASN A 374 6.02 -8.73 -14.51
CA ASN A 374 6.24 -7.29 -14.62
C ASN A 374 7.71 -6.97 -14.36
N ALA A 375 8.36 -6.29 -15.29
CA ALA A 375 9.74 -5.86 -15.13
C ALA A 375 9.83 -4.44 -14.55
N SER A 376 10.93 -4.12 -13.88
CA SER A 376 11.27 -2.76 -13.46
C SER A 376 12.78 -2.59 -13.48
N VAL A 377 13.24 -1.37 -13.77
CA VAL A 377 14.65 -1.02 -13.57
C VAL A 377 14.80 -0.59 -12.11
N ILE A 378 15.52 -1.38 -11.33
CA ILE A 378 15.71 -1.12 -9.90
C ILE A 378 17.03 -0.41 -9.60
N ALA A 379 18.00 -0.49 -10.51
CA ALA A 379 19.25 0.24 -10.42
C ALA A 379 19.82 0.58 -11.79
N GLY A 380 20.46 1.74 -11.92
CA GLY A 380 21.16 2.17 -13.13
C GLY A 380 20.39 3.15 -13.98
N ASN A 381 21.04 4.25 -14.35
CA ASN A 381 20.47 5.34 -15.15
C ASN A 381 20.56 5.13 -16.67
N GLY A 382 21.10 3.99 -17.14
CA GLY A 382 21.27 3.71 -18.57
C GLY A 382 22.61 4.16 -19.16
N THR A 383 23.37 5.00 -18.44
CA THR A 383 24.64 5.58 -18.90
C THR A 383 25.82 4.88 -18.23
N ALA A 384 26.87 4.61 -19.01
CA ALA A 384 28.11 4.04 -18.46
C ALA A 384 28.74 4.99 -17.43
N GLY A 385 28.97 4.51 -16.21
CA GLY A 385 29.52 5.31 -15.12
C GLY A 385 29.72 4.50 -13.84
N SER A 386 30.13 5.16 -12.75
CA SER A 386 30.40 4.48 -11.46
C SER A 386 29.80 5.24 -10.26
N VAL A 387 28.77 6.03 -10.52
CA VAL A 387 28.09 6.86 -9.52
C VAL A 387 27.27 5.96 -8.59
N ASP A 388 27.50 6.08 -7.28
CA ASP A 388 26.65 5.52 -6.22
C ASP A 388 25.46 6.45 -5.95
N GLY A 389 24.37 5.94 -5.37
CA GLY A 389 23.18 6.76 -5.08
C GLY A 389 21.87 5.98 -5.10
N ALA A 390 20.75 6.70 -5.13
CA ALA A 390 19.42 6.09 -5.23
C ALA A 390 19.27 5.32 -6.55
N GLY A 391 18.61 4.16 -6.51
CA GLY A 391 18.51 3.12 -7.54
C GLY A 391 18.82 3.56 -8.97
N THR A 392 17.84 4.17 -9.65
CA THR A 392 17.96 4.61 -11.05
C THR A 392 18.78 5.88 -11.26
N ALA A 393 19.23 6.55 -10.21
CA ALA A 393 20.19 7.66 -10.29
C ALA A 393 21.65 7.18 -10.28
N ALA A 394 21.91 5.96 -9.78
CA ALA A 394 23.23 5.34 -9.84
C ALA A 394 23.64 5.00 -11.28
N ALA A 395 24.94 4.89 -11.53
CA ALA A 395 25.50 4.50 -12.83
C ALA A 395 26.44 3.29 -12.67
N PHE A 396 26.42 2.41 -13.68
CA PHE A 396 27.22 1.18 -13.76
C PHE A 396 28.04 1.17 -15.04
N ASN A 397 29.11 0.37 -15.06
CA ASN A 397 30.01 0.30 -16.22
C ASN A 397 30.25 -1.16 -16.61
N GLY A 398 29.30 -1.70 -17.38
CA GLY A 398 29.30 -3.08 -17.87
C GLY A 398 29.03 -4.09 -16.75
N MET A 399 27.78 -4.17 -16.31
CA MET A 399 27.33 -5.18 -15.34
C MET A 399 27.45 -6.59 -15.94
N TRP A 400 28.31 -7.45 -15.40
CA TRP A 400 28.52 -8.81 -15.94
C TRP A 400 28.00 -9.92 -15.02
N GLY A 401 28.11 -9.74 -13.72
CA GLY A 401 27.66 -10.71 -12.71
C GLY A 401 26.59 -10.12 -11.82
N VAL A 402 25.69 -10.98 -11.33
CA VAL A 402 24.71 -10.62 -10.30
C VAL A 402 24.55 -11.78 -9.33
N ALA A 403 24.51 -11.47 -8.04
CA ALA A 403 24.19 -12.39 -6.96
C ALA A 403 23.22 -11.72 -5.99
N VAL A 404 22.36 -12.48 -5.34
CA VAL A 404 21.45 -11.99 -4.31
C VAL A 404 21.63 -12.81 -3.04
N ASP A 405 21.69 -12.14 -1.90
CA ASP A 405 21.77 -12.82 -0.61
C ASP A 405 20.38 -13.21 -0.08
N SER A 406 20.37 -13.98 1.01
CA SER A 406 19.12 -14.49 1.60
C SER A 406 18.19 -13.41 2.14
N SER A 407 18.66 -12.17 2.29
CA SER A 407 17.88 -11.01 2.72
C SER A 407 17.38 -10.14 1.57
N GLY A 408 17.70 -10.49 0.33
CA GLY A 408 17.32 -9.73 -0.87
C GLY A 408 18.29 -8.58 -1.21
N VAL A 409 19.47 -8.52 -0.57
CA VAL A 409 20.52 -7.58 -1.00
C VAL A 409 21.21 -8.14 -2.23
N ILE A 410 21.38 -7.29 -3.23
CA ILE A 410 21.92 -7.67 -4.53
C ILE A 410 23.35 -7.16 -4.65
N TYR A 411 24.22 -7.97 -5.24
CA TYR A 411 25.61 -7.64 -5.51
C TYR A 411 25.87 -7.81 -6.99
N THR A 412 26.58 -6.86 -7.60
CA THR A 412 26.93 -6.89 -9.03
C THR A 412 28.36 -6.41 -9.26
N THR A 413 28.89 -6.73 -10.44
CA THR A 413 30.24 -6.39 -10.86
C THR A 413 30.23 -5.32 -11.94
N ASP A 414 31.00 -4.25 -11.76
CA ASP A 414 31.34 -3.33 -12.85
C ASP A 414 32.58 -3.88 -13.57
N ALA A 415 32.36 -4.58 -14.68
CA ALA A 415 33.37 -5.45 -15.28
C ALA A 415 34.04 -4.85 -16.53
N ALA A 416 33.60 -3.67 -17.00
CA ALA A 416 34.16 -3.05 -18.19
C ALA A 416 35.67 -2.81 -18.05
N ASN A 417 36.38 -2.81 -19.18
CA ASN A 417 37.83 -2.61 -19.21
C ASN A 417 38.21 -1.12 -19.33
N VAL A 418 37.69 -0.30 -18.42
CA VAL A 418 37.84 1.16 -18.45
C VAL A 418 38.01 1.73 -17.05
N ALA A 419 38.65 2.89 -16.92
CA ALA A 419 38.77 3.58 -15.64
C ALA A 419 37.39 3.86 -15.03
N GLY A 420 37.28 3.72 -13.71
CA GLY A 420 36.03 3.85 -12.98
C GLY A 420 35.21 2.55 -12.91
N ALA A 421 35.44 1.58 -13.81
CA ALA A 421 34.96 0.21 -13.65
C ALA A 421 35.88 -0.57 -12.69
N HIS A 422 35.78 -1.90 -12.60
CA HIS A 422 36.54 -2.73 -11.65
C HIS A 422 36.09 -2.60 -10.19
N ARG A 423 34.77 -2.61 -9.99
CA ARG A 423 34.13 -2.46 -8.68
C ARG A 423 33.13 -3.56 -8.42
N ILE A 424 32.86 -3.79 -7.14
CA ILE A 424 31.76 -4.61 -6.64
C ILE A 424 30.75 -3.68 -6.01
N ARG A 425 29.53 -3.73 -6.54
CA ARG A 425 28.44 -2.82 -6.17
C ARG A 425 27.40 -3.60 -5.37
N LYS A 426 26.86 -2.97 -4.32
CA LYS A 426 25.80 -3.48 -3.46
C LYS A 426 24.55 -2.65 -3.66
N ILE A 427 23.43 -3.31 -3.88
CA ILE A 427 22.11 -2.72 -4.07
C ILE A 427 21.20 -3.22 -2.94
N VAL A 428 20.66 -2.29 -2.16
CA VAL A 428 19.79 -2.57 -1.00
C VAL A 428 18.41 -1.98 -1.26
N LYS A 429 17.36 -2.78 -1.02
CA LYS A 429 15.98 -2.31 -1.01
C LYS A 429 15.64 -1.74 0.37
N ALA A 430 15.25 -0.47 0.43
CA ALA A 430 14.77 0.19 1.64
C ALA A 430 13.31 -0.19 1.95
N PRO A 431 12.84 -0.04 3.20
CA PRO A 431 11.46 -0.38 3.58
C PRO A 431 10.37 0.36 2.81
N ASN A 432 10.68 1.55 2.29
CA ASN A 432 9.76 2.34 1.46
C ASN A 432 9.65 1.82 0.01
N GLY A 433 10.41 0.77 -0.35
CA GLY A 433 10.43 0.16 -1.67
C GLY A 433 11.56 0.66 -2.59
N ASP A 434 12.24 1.74 -2.23
CA ASP A 434 13.33 2.31 -3.03
C ASP A 434 14.60 1.47 -2.95
N TYR A 435 15.43 1.55 -3.98
CA TYR A 435 16.74 0.91 -4.00
C TYR A 435 17.84 1.95 -3.77
N THR A 436 18.94 1.54 -3.15
CA THR A 436 20.17 2.35 -3.02
C THR A 436 21.38 1.53 -3.44
N VAL A 437 22.27 2.13 -4.22
CA VAL A 437 23.51 1.54 -4.74
C VAL A 437 24.71 2.13 -4.00
N SER A 438 25.65 1.27 -3.61
CA SER A 438 26.93 1.64 -3.01
C SER A 438 28.07 0.76 -3.53
N THR A 439 29.28 1.29 -3.58
CA THR A 439 30.49 0.51 -3.83
C THR A 439 30.97 -0.13 -2.53
N ILE A 440 31.13 -1.46 -2.52
CA ILE A 440 31.62 -2.18 -1.32
C ILE A 440 33.06 -2.66 -1.44
N ALA A 441 33.55 -2.82 -2.68
CA ALA A 441 34.95 -3.15 -2.94
C ALA A 441 35.41 -2.66 -4.32
N GLY A 442 36.68 -2.30 -4.45
CA GLY A 442 37.30 -1.86 -5.71
C GLY A 442 37.45 -0.34 -5.81
N THR A 443 38.65 0.12 -6.17
CA THR A 443 38.95 1.57 -6.29
C THR A 443 38.46 2.20 -7.59
N GLY A 444 38.10 1.40 -8.60
CA GLY A 444 37.87 1.91 -9.96
C GLY A 444 39.07 1.74 -10.91
N THR A 445 40.21 1.25 -10.41
CA THR A 445 41.45 1.07 -11.17
C THR A 445 41.81 -0.41 -11.25
N ALA A 446 42.22 -0.86 -12.44
CA ALA A 446 42.68 -2.22 -12.66
C ALA A 446 43.87 -2.54 -11.74
N GLY A 447 43.82 -3.67 -11.03
CA GLY A 447 44.89 -4.05 -10.09
C GLY A 447 44.67 -5.37 -9.38
N ALA A 448 45.56 -5.69 -8.45
CA ALA A 448 45.64 -6.97 -7.74
C ALA A 448 45.64 -6.86 -6.21
N ALA A 449 45.56 -5.64 -5.68
CA ALA A 449 45.72 -5.39 -4.25
C ALA A 449 44.58 -6.04 -3.45
N ASP A 450 44.97 -6.81 -2.43
CA ASP A 450 44.10 -7.30 -1.37
C ASP A 450 44.04 -6.27 -0.22
N GLY A 451 43.13 -6.48 0.74
CA GLY A 451 42.95 -5.60 1.90
C GLY A 451 41.50 -5.15 2.08
N ALA A 452 41.28 -4.03 2.79
CA ALA A 452 39.92 -3.47 2.95
C ALA A 452 39.27 -3.21 1.59
N GLY A 453 37.95 -3.43 1.46
CA GLY A 453 37.24 -3.30 0.19
C GLY A 453 37.46 -1.95 -0.51
N SER A 454 37.54 -0.86 0.27
CA SER A 454 37.81 0.49 -0.25
C SER A 454 39.22 0.69 -0.83
N ALA A 455 40.18 -0.17 -0.49
CA ALA A 455 41.57 -0.11 -0.96
C ALA A 455 41.91 -1.24 -1.94
N ALA A 456 41.16 -2.34 -1.91
CA ALA A 456 41.35 -3.47 -2.80
C ALA A 456 41.13 -3.07 -4.27
N THR A 457 41.89 -3.69 -5.18
CA THR A 457 41.76 -3.48 -6.62
C THR A 457 41.41 -4.77 -7.34
N PHE A 458 40.63 -4.64 -8.40
CA PHE A 458 40.19 -5.73 -9.27
C PHE A 458 40.60 -5.45 -10.72
N THR A 459 40.65 -6.47 -11.56
CA THR A 459 40.87 -6.41 -13.00
C THR A 459 39.74 -7.16 -13.69
N ARG A 460 38.72 -6.39 -14.09
CA ARG A 460 37.49 -6.88 -14.77
C ARG A 460 36.79 -8.01 -13.96
N PRO A 461 36.26 -7.69 -12.77
CA PRO A 461 35.48 -8.65 -12.00
C PRO A 461 34.27 -9.08 -12.84
N SER A 462 34.15 -10.36 -13.18
CA SER A 462 33.17 -10.88 -14.13
C SER A 462 31.99 -11.50 -13.39
N GLY A 463 32.14 -12.74 -12.93
CA GLY A 463 31.16 -13.49 -12.19
C GLY A 463 31.22 -13.18 -10.69
N ILE A 464 30.07 -13.31 -10.04
CA ILE A 464 29.93 -13.11 -8.61
C ILE A 464 28.90 -14.09 -8.05
N ILE A 465 29.19 -14.69 -6.91
CA ILE A 465 28.26 -15.55 -6.18
C ILE A 465 28.31 -15.25 -4.69
N PHE A 466 27.19 -15.47 -4.00
CA PHE A 466 27.08 -15.31 -2.55
C PHE A 466 27.09 -16.67 -1.86
N ASP A 467 27.99 -16.81 -0.89
CA ASP A 467 28.05 -17.96 0.00
C ASP A 467 27.35 -17.64 1.31
N LYS A 468 26.14 -18.18 1.46
CA LYS A 468 25.31 -17.97 2.65
C LYS A 468 25.95 -18.56 3.91
N ALA A 469 26.60 -19.72 3.80
CA ALA A 469 27.17 -20.42 4.95
C ALA A 469 28.36 -19.63 5.52
N ARG A 470 29.21 -19.08 4.64
CA ARG A 470 30.42 -18.35 5.03
C ARG A 470 30.26 -16.82 5.05
N LYS A 471 29.07 -16.30 4.69
CA LYS A 471 28.76 -14.86 4.61
C LYS A 471 29.80 -14.09 3.79
N CYS A 472 30.09 -14.55 2.58
CA CYS A 472 31.09 -13.93 1.72
C CYS A 472 30.67 -13.95 0.26
N LEU A 473 31.31 -13.10 -0.55
CA LEU A 473 31.18 -13.14 -2.00
C LEU A 473 32.44 -13.76 -2.59
N TYR A 474 32.27 -14.58 -3.62
CA TYR A 474 33.36 -14.97 -4.50
C TYR A 474 33.21 -14.23 -5.83
N VAL A 475 34.32 -13.72 -6.36
CA VAL A 475 34.39 -12.93 -7.59
C VAL A 475 35.46 -13.49 -8.51
N SER A 476 35.11 -13.82 -9.74
CA SER A 476 36.06 -14.22 -10.79
C SER A 476 36.57 -12.98 -11.52
N GLU A 477 37.82 -13.00 -11.95
CA GLU A 477 38.42 -11.88 -12.69
C GLU A 477 38.80 -12.31 -14.11
N TRP A 478 38.10 -11.75 -15.10
CA TRP A 478 38.29 -12.12 -16.50
C TRP A 478 39.67 -11.70 -17.02
N GLY A 479 40.18 -10.53 -16.65
CA GLY A 479 41.48 -10.08 -17.14
C GLY A 479 42.68 -10.77 -16.49
N ALA A 480 42.53 -11.21 -15.23
CA ALA A 480 43.65 -11.65 -14.40
C ALA A 480 43.64 -13.15 -14.06
N GLY A 481 42.55 -13.88 -14.34
CA GLY A 481 42.47 -15.32 -14.06
C GLY A 481 42.42 -15.66 -12.57
N ARG A 482 41.98 -14.73 -11.72
CA ARG A 482 41.95 -14.89 -10.26
C ARG A 482 40.54 -15.13 -9.74
N VAL A 483 40.45 -15.80 -8.61
CA VAL A 483 39.23 -15.82 -7.79
C VAL A 483 39.49 -15.02 -6.51
N ARG A 484 38.64 -14.04 -6.25
CA ARG A 484 38.69 -13.15 -5.09
C ARG A 484 37.58 -13.51 -4.13
N LYS A 485 37.87 -13.48 -2.83
CA LYS A 485 36.89 -13.60 -1.75
C LYS A 485 36.70 -12.23 -1.12
N ILE A 486 35.46 -11.87 -0.81
CA ILE A 486 35.08 -10.67 -0.07
C ILE A 486 34.34 -11.09 1.18
N ASP A 487 34.96 -10.89 2.33
CA ASP A 487 34.38 -11.23 3.63
C ASP A 487 33.39 -10.15 4.08
N LEU A 488 32.09 -10.47 4.02
CA LEU A 488 31.01 -9.57 4.42
C LEU A 488 30.68 -9.64 5.92
N SER A 489 31.36 -10.49 6.69
CA SER A 489 31.19 -10.53 8.15
C SER A 489 31.83 -9.33 8.86
N THR A 490 32.69 -8.60 8.15
CA THR A 490 33.37 -7.40 8.65
C THR A 490 32.81 -6.15 7.98
N THR A 491 32.83 -5.02 8.68
CA THR A 491 32.44 -3.72 8.08
C THR A 491 33.40 -3.26 7.00
N ALA A 492 34.64 -3.77 6.99
CA ALA A 492 35.66 -3.44 6.01
C ALA A 492 35.51 -4.15 4.66
N ASN A 493 34.61 -5.16 4.56
CA ASN A 493 34.45 -6.01 3.38
C ASN A 493 35.80 -6.52 2.84
N THR A 494 36.63 -7.09 3.72
CA THR A 494 38.02 -7.45 3.41
C THR A 494 38.10 -8.38 2.20
N VAL A 495 38.93 -7.99 1.23
CA VAL A 495 39.19 -8.73 -0.01
C VAL A 495 40.49 -9.51 0.12
N SER A 496 40.45 -10.79 -0.26
CA SER A 496 41.62 -11.65 -0.35
C SER A 496 41.59 -12.46 -1.64
N THR A 497 42.75 -12.72 -2.23
CA THR A 497 42.88 -13.67 -3.33
C THR A 497 42.82 -15.09 -2.80
N LEU A 498 41.88 -15.91 -3.29
CA LEU A 498 41.81 -17.33 -2.91
C LEU A 498 42.90 -18.13 -3.61
N ALA A 499 42.92 -18.07 -4.94
CA ALA A 499 43.90 -18.76 -5.76
C ALA A 499 43.85 -18.25 -7.21
N VAL A 500 44.92 -18.56 -7.95
CA VAL A 500 45.03 -18.44 -9.40
C VAL A 500 45.15 -19.86 -9.93
N PRO A 501 44.14 -20.43 -10.61
CA PRO A 501 44.24 -21.79 -11.10
C PRO A 501 45.35 -21.89 -12.16
N ALA A 502 46.22 -22.89 -12.04
CA ALA A 502 47.27 -23.11 -13.03
C ALA A 502 46.66 -23.33 -14.43
N GLY A 503 47.05 -22.52 -15.41
CA GLY A 503 46.50 -22.56 -16.77
C GLY A 503 45.13 -21.91 -16.95
N ALA A 504 44.59 -21.22 -15.94
CA ALA A 504 43.39 -20.40 -16.10
C ALA A 504 43.70 -19.03 -16.71
N SER A 505 42.91 -18.64 -17.70
CA SER A 505 42.83 -17.27 -18.20
C SER A 505 41.36 -16.97 -18.46
N ASN A 506 40.92 -15.72 -18.33
CA ASN A 506 39.55 -15.36 -18.70
C ASN A 506 38.48 -16.11 -17.91
N LEU A 507 38.67 -16.22 -16.59
CA LEU A 507 37.64 -16.72 -15.69
C LEU A 507 36.37 -15.88 -15.84
N PHE A 508 35.23 -16.53 -16.03
CA PHE A 508 33.99 -15.84 -16.37
C PHE A 508 32.95 -15.96 -15.28
N THR A 509 32.26 -17.08 -15.13
CA THR A 509 31.25 -17.25 -14.07
C THR A 509 31.67 -18.26 -13.02
N MET A 510 30.92 -18.32 -11.92
CA MET A 510 31.08 -19.31 -10.87
C MET A 510 29.72 -19.80 -10.37
N THR A 511 29.71 -20.94 -9.68
CA THR A 511 28.54 -21.45 -8.97
C THR A 511 28.99 -22.28 -7.77
N LEU A 512 28.17 -22.29 -6.71
CA LEU A 512 28.35 -23.11 -5.52
C LEU A 512 27.39 -24.28 -5.59
N THR A 513 27.85 -25.46 -5.14
CA THR A 513 26.93 -26.55 -4.82
C THR A 513 26.00 -26.10 -3.69
N PRO A 514 24.74 -26.60 -3.61
CA PRO A 514 23.79 -26.14 -2.59
C PRO A 514 24.20 -26.40 -1.14
N ASP A 515 25.08 -27.38 -0.89
CA ASP A 515 25.73 -27.62 0.41
C ASP A 515 26.90 -26.66 0.72
N ALA A 516 27.31 -25.85 -0.27
CA ALA A 516 28.45 -24.95 -0.24
C ALA A 516 29.80 -25.65 0.04
N GLU A 517 29.93 -26.94 -0.29
CA GLU A 517 31.18 -27.70 -0.13
C GLU A 517 32.13 -27.57 -1.32
N ASP A 518 31.61 -27.27 -2.50
CA ASP A 518 32.38 -27.11 -3.73
C ASP A 518 31.96 -25.85 -4.51
N MET A 519 32.92 -25.22 -5.17
CA MET A 519 32.66 -24.12 -6.10
C MET A 519 33.25 -24.44 -7.46
N TYR A 520 32.46 -24.27 -8.52
CA TYR A 520 32.90 -24.44 -9.90
C TYR A 520 33.09 -23.09 -10.56
N VAL A 521 34.15 -22.95 -11.35
CA VAL A 521 34.55 -21.70 -12.01
C VAL A 521 34.75 -21.96 -13.50
N SER A 522 34.08 -21.18 -14.34
CA SER A 522 34.20 -21.30 -15.79
C SER A 522 35.38 -20.49 -16.32
N SER A 523 35.99 -21.00 -17.38
CA SER A 523 36.97 -20.27 -18.18
C SER A 523 36.53 -20.18 -19.63
N ASN A 524 36.60 -18.96 -20.19
CA ASN A 524 36.07 -18.69 -21.52
C ASN A 524 37.02 -19.10 -22.66
N ASN A 525 38.35 -19.10 -22.47
CA ASN A 525 39.29 -19.21 -23.60
C ASN A 525 40.02 -20.55 -23.71
N ASN A 526 40.03 -21.37 -22.66
CA ASN A 526 40.68 -22.70 -22.67
C ASN A 526 39.67 -23.86 -22.53
N ASN A 527 38.37 -23.56 -22.63
CA ASN A 527 37.27 -24.52 -22.49
C ASN A 527 37.26 -25.29 -21.16
N ASN A 528 37.99 -24.82 -20.15
CA ASN A 528 38.05 -25.51 -18.86
C ASN A 528 36.97 -25.04 -17.90
N ILE A 529 36.54 -25.97 -17.06
CA ILE A 529 35.87 -25.72 -15.79
C ILE A 529 36.86 -26.11 -14.71
N PHE A 530 36.99 -25.27 -13.70
CA PHE A 530 37.83 -25.50 -12.54
C PHE A 530 36.94 -25.79 -11.32
N LYS A 531 37.44 -26.62 -10.41
CA LYS A 531 36.79 -26.91 -9.13
C LYS A 531 37.65 -26.37 -7.99
N TYR A 532 37.06 -25.52 -7.15
CA TYR A 532 37.61 -25.11 -5.88
C TYR A 532 37.01 -25.99 -4.78
N ASN A 533 37.89 -26.67 -4.05
CA ASN A 533 37.49 -27.44 -2.88
C ASN A 533 37.78 -26.60 -1.63
N PHE A 534 36.74 -26.32 -0.84
CA PHE A 534 36.87 -25.48 0.36
C PHE A 534 37.68 -26.16 1.47
N THR A 535 37.74 -27.49 1.49
CA THR A 535 38.47 -28.27 2.50
C THR A 535 39.97 -28.24 2.25
N SER A 536 40.41 -28.44 1.00
CA SER A 536 41.84 -28.41 0.64
C SER A 536 42.35 -27.01 0.32
N GLY A 537 41.47 -26.05 0.02
CA GLY A 537 41.85 -24.70 -0.42
C GLY A 537 42.49 -24.67 -1.81
N THR A 538 42.33 -25.72 -2.62
CA THR A 538 42.95 -25.81 -3.96
C THR A 538 41.93 -25.59 -5.07
N ILE A 539 42.33 -24.85 -6.12
CA ILE A 539 41.60 -24.83 -7.39
C ILE A 539 42.32 -25.71 -8.40
N VAL A 540 41.63 -26.72 -8.94
CA VAL A 540 42.18 -27.64 -9.93
C VAL A 540 41.34 -27.65 -11.21
N PRO A 541 41.93 -27.92 -12.40
CA PRO A 541 41.15 -28.25 -13.59
C PRO A 541 40.22 -29.42 -13.27
N TYR A 542 38.94 -29.25 -13.56
CA TYR A 542 37.93 -30.27 -13.35
C TYR A 542 37.56 -30.97 -14.65
N GLN A 543 37.23 -30.18 -15.67
CA GLN A 543 36.82 -30.70 -16.97
C GLN A 543 37.23 -29.77 -18.11
N ASN A 544 37.49 -30.36 -19.28
CA ASN A 544 37.57 -29.63 -20.54
C ASN A 544 36.33 -29.94 -21.36
N SER A 545 35.52 -28.92 -21.58
CA SER A 545 34.24 -29.00 -22.28
C SER A 545 34.36 -29.14 -23.79
N GLY A 546 35.53 -28.82 -24.37
CA GLY A 546 35.68 -28.57 -25.81
C GLY A 546 34.95 -27.32 -26.33
N VAL A 547 34.19 -26.60 -25.49
CA VAL A 547 33.38 -25.42 -25.85
C VAL A 547 33.52 -24.30 -24.81
N ASN A 548 33.50 -23.02 -25.20
CA ASN A 548 33.69 -21.96 -24.20
C ASN A 548 32.57 -21.96 -23.16
N ASN A 549 32.89 -21.83 -21.86
CA ASN A 549 31.90 -21.89 -20.78
C ASN A 549 31.62 -20.48 -20.24
N ARG A 550 30.38 -19.97 -20.41
CA ARG A 550 29.98 -18.63 -19.95
C ARG A 550 29.05 -18.66 -18.75
N GLY A 551 27.96 -19.42 -18.82
CA GLY A 551 27.03 -19.64 -17.70
C GLY A 551 27.33 -20.96 -16.99
N LEU A 552 27.15 -21.00 -15.68
CA LEU A 552 27.23 -22.19 -14.84
C LEU A 552 26.18 -22.11 -13.73
N PHE A 553 25.54 -23.23 -13.44
CA PHE A 553 24.68 -23.40 -12.28
C PHE A 553 24.79 -24.84 -11.76
N ALA A 554 25.21 -25.01 -10.50
CA ALA A 554 25.25 -26.32 -9.85
C ALA A 554 23.88 -26.65 -9.25
N THR A 555 23.38 -27.85 -9.52
CA THR A 555 22.12 -28.36 -8.98
C THR A 555 22.34 -29.02 -7.62
N ALA A 556 21.27 -29.45 -6.93
CA ALA A 556 21.38 -30.05 -5.60
C ALA A 556 21.86 -31.51 -5.58
N GLY A 557 21.83 -32.17 -6.73
CA GLY A 557 22.50 -33.42 -7.02
C GLY A 557 23.80 -33.16 -7.78
N ASP A 558 24.05 -33.97 -8.81
CA ASP A 558 25.38 -34.09 -9.42
C ASP A 558 25.43 -33.49 -10.83
N LYS A 559 24.78 -32.35 -11.06
CA LYS A 559 24.79 -31.71 -12.39
C LYS A 559 25.28 -30.27 -12.33
N LEU A 560 26.05 -29.92 -13.35
CA LEU A 560 26.49 -28.57 -13.63
C LEU A 560 25.89 -28.12 -14.95
N LEU A 561 24.84 -27.31 -14.87
CA LEU A 561 24.18 -26.71 -16.02
C LEU A 561 25.07 -25.62 -16.57
N ALA A 562 25.21 -25.54 -17.89
CA ALA A 562 26.17 -24.66 -18.52
C ALA A 562 25.69 -24.10 -19.85
N THR A 563 26.28 -22.96 -20.22
CA THR A 563 26.05 -22.32 -21.52
C THR A 563 27.36 -22.05 -22.24
N SER A 564 27.31 -22.12 -23.56
CA SER A 564 28.42 -21.78 -24.43
C SER A 564 28.03 -20.69 -25.39
N GLY A 565 28.59 -19.50 -25.17
CA GLY A 565 28.27 -18.32 -25.95
C GLY A 565 28.78 -18.39 -27.39
N ASN A 566 29.97 -18.95 -27.64
CA ASN A 566 30.50 -18.98 -29.01
C ASN A 566 29.89 -20.12 -29.84
N ASN A 567 29.37 -21.16 -29.17
CA ASN A 567 28.76 -22.32 -29.81
C ASN A 567 27.22 -22.28 -29.78
N ASN A 568 26.61 -21.23 -29.21
CA ASN A 568 25.15 -21.08 -29.10
C ASN A 568 24.46 -22.29 -28.43
N LEU A 569 25.08 -22.82 -27.37
CA LEU A 569 24.77 -24.16 -26.86
C LEU A 569 24.40 -24.13 -25.37
N ILE A 570 23.39 -24.93 -25.01
CA ILE A 570 23.02 -25.30 -23.64
C ILE A 570 23.35 -26.78 -23.43
N PHE A 571 23.99 -27.08 -22.31
CA PHE A 571 24.47 -28.42 -21.98
C PHE A 571 24.55 -28.58 -20.46
N TYR A 572 24.79 -29.80 -20.00
CA TYR A 572 25.14 -30.05 -18.62
C TYR A 572 26.32 -31.01 -18.53
N TYR A 573 27.05 -30.94 -17.42
CA TYR A 573 27.95 -32.00 -16.98
C TYR A 573 27.27 -32.84 -15.94
N ASP A 574 27.38 -34.14 -16.10
CA ASP A 574 27.16 -35.06 -15.00
C ASP A 574 28.46 -35.17 -14.19
N LEU A 575 28.40 -34.76 -12.93
CA LEU A 575 29.55 -34.71 -12.04
C LEU A 575 29.97 -36.11 -11.56
N LYS A 576 29.09 -37.12 -11.65
CA LYS A 576 29.42 -38.51 -11.27
C LYS A 576 30.11 -39.24 -12.40
N THR A 577 29.54 -39.19 -13.60
CA THR A 577 30.10 -39.89 -14.77
C THR A 577 31.18 -39.09 -15.47
N ASN A 578 31.30 -37.80 -15.13
CA ASN A 578 32.26 -36.88 -15.71
C ASN A 578 32.04 -36.70 -17.24
N THR A 579 30.78 -36.74 -17.67
CA THR A 579 30.38 -36.65 -19.08
C THR A 579 29.62 -35.36 -19.36
N MET A 580 29.90 -34.75 -20.51
CA MET A 580 29.13 -33.62 -21.04
C MET A 580 27.98 -34.12 -21.91
N THR A 581 26.79 -33.54 -21.76
CA THR A 581 25.63 -33.81 -22.64
C THR A 581 25.05 -32.50 -23.17
N GLU A 582 25.00 -32.40 -24.50
CA GLU A 582 24.33 -31.30 -25.20
C GLU A 582 22.81 -31.42 -25.08
N LEU A 583 22.18 -30.35 -24.57
CA LEU A 583 20.73 -30.27 -24.43
C LEU A 583 20.10 -29.60 -25.64
N SER A 584 20.74 -28.56 -26.20
CA SER A 584 20.27 -27.85 -27.38
C SER A 584 21.08 -28.18 -28.63
N THR A 585 20.52 -27.85 -29.79
CA THR A 585 21.23 -27.93 -31.07
C THR A 585 22.18 -26.74 -31.22
N ARG A 586 23.38 -26.97 -31.76
CA ARG A 586 24.35 -25.91 -32.08
C ARG A 586 23.84 -25.11 -33.29
N VAL A 587 23.86 -23.79 -33.22
CA VAL A 587 23.45 -22.91 -34.32
C VAL A 587 24.66 -22.18 -34.89
N SER A 588 24.85 -22.25 -36.20
CA SER A 588 25.94 -21.57 -36.92
C SER A 588 25.80 -20.04 -36.80
N SER A 589 26.93 -19.34 -36.71
CA SER A 589 27.00 -17.89 -36.44
C SER A 589 26.46 -16.98 -37.55
N GLY A 590 25.84 -17.52 -38.60
CA GLY A 590 25.35 -16.75 -39.76
C GLY A 590 23.84 -16.74 -39.94
N ASP A 591 23.07 -17.49 -39.14
CA ASP A 591 21.63 -17.69 -39.33
C ASP A 591 20.83 -16.92 -38.25
N GLU A 592 21.18 -15.63 -38.14
CA GLU A 592 20.96 -14.74 -37.00
C GLU A 592 19.55 -14.09 -36.96
N THR A 593 18.70 -14.33 -37.96
CA THR A 593 17.40 -13.64 -38.13
C THR A 593 16.19 -14.57 -38.17
N GLY A 594 16.38 -15.88 -37.93
CA GLY A 594 15.29 -16.85 -37.90
C GLY A 594 14.28 -16.53 -36.80
N LYS A 595 12.99 -16.57 -37.14
CA LYS A 595 11.87 -16.36 -36.21
C LYS A 595 12.00 -17.32 -35.03
N VAL A 596 12.29 -16.81 -33.83
CA VAL A 596 12.23 -17.62 -32.60
C VAL A 596 10.81 -18.13 -32.46
N ILE A 597 10.63 -19.45 -32.52
CA ILE A 597 9.32 -20.08 -32.30
C ILE A 597 9.25 -20.48 -30.84
N GLU A 598 8.17 -20.06 -30.19
CA GLU A 598 7.95 -20.28 -28.77
C GLU A 598 7.38 -21.69 -28.51
N ASN A 599 7.75 -22.29 -27.38
CA ASN A 599 7.28 -23.61 -26.94
C ASN A 599 7.65 -24.77 -27.87
N VAL A 600 8.85 -24.72 -28.45
CA VAL A 600 9.40 -25.80 -29.28
C VAL A 600 10.35 -26.69 -28.48
N PRO A 601 10.55 -27.97 -28.85
CA PRO A 601 11.55 -28.84 -28.22
C PRO A 601 12.94 -28.20 -28.23
N ILE A 602 13.76 -28.41 -27.20
CA ILE A 602 15.08 -27.78 -27.06
C ILE A 602 16.10 -28.15 -28.16
N LYS A 603 15.92 -29.31 -28.79
CA LYS A 603 16.72 -29.78 -29.93
C LYS A 603 16.15 -29.33 -31.28
N ASP A 604 14.99 -28.68 -31.29
CA ASP A 604 14.44 -28.10 -32.51
C ASP A 604 15.34 -26.94 -32.97
N GLU A 605 15.57 -26.85 -34.28
CA GLU A 605 16.33 -25.74 -34.85
C GLU A 605 15.69 -24.39 -34.59
N ALA A 606 14.39 -24.30 -34.27
CA ALA A 606 13.72 -23.05 -33.93
C ALA A 606 13.95 -22.62 -32.46
N ALA A 607 14.47 -23.51 -31.59
CA ALA A 607 14.74 -23.20 -30.20
C ALA A 607 15.90 -22.19 -30.03
N ARG A 608 16.86 -22.18 -30.96
CA ARG A 608 18.09 -21.34 -31.07
C ARG A 608 18.44 -20.46 -29.89
N PHE A 609 19.63 -20.64 -29.34
CA PHE A 609 20.24 -19.65 -28.44
C PHE A 609 21.18 -18.75 -29.23
N PHE A 610 21.33 -17.50 -28.82
CA PHE A 610 22.27 -16.56 -29.39
C PHE A 610 23.17 -16.02 -28.29
N GLN A 611 24.43 -16.44 -28.35
CA GLN A 611 25.46 -16.12 -27.36
C GLN A 611 24.93 -16.20 -25.92
N PRO A 612 24.41 -17.35 -25.47
CA PRO A 612 23.92 -17.46 -24.10
C PRO A 612 25.04 -17.18 -23.09
N PHE A 613 24.70 -16.43 -22.04
CA PHE A 613 25.58 -16.07 -20.92
C PHE A 613 25.08 -16.75 -19.64
N GLY A 614 24.63 -15.99 -18.64
CA GLY A 614 24.16 -16.53 -17.36
C GLY A 614 23.03 -17.54 -17.51
N ILE A 615 22.99 -18.48 -16.59
CA ILE A 615 21.95 -19.52 -16.47
C ILE A 615 21.57 -19.63 -15.00
N TYR A 616 20.29 -19.81 -14.73
CA TYR A 616 19.76 -20.00 -13.39
C TYR A 616 18.67 -21.07 -13.42
N TYR A 617 18.69 -22.00 -12.48
CA TYR A 617 17.67 -23.04 -12.35
C TYR A 617 16.83 -22.81 -11.10
N ASP A 618 15.53 -22.63 -11.30
CA ASP A 618 14.58 -22.46 -10.22
C ASP A 618 14.07 -23.82 -9.75
N VAL A 619 14.57 -24.23 -8.58
CA VAL A 619 14.24 -25.51 -7.93
C VAL A 619 12.78 -25.62 -7.46
N TRP A 620 12.02 -24.53 -7.46
CA TRP A 620 10.60 -24.55 -7.06
C TRP A 620 9.67 -24.74 -8.24
N THR A 621 10.01 -24.16 -9.39
CA THR A 621 9.19 -24.25 -10.63
C THR A 621 9.72 -25.26 -11.63
N GLY A 622 11.00 -25.66 -11.54
CA GLY A 622 11.67 -26.50 -12.53
C GLY A 622 12.08 -25.74 -13.80
N ASN A 623 11.89 -24.42 -13.82
CA ASN A 623 12.26 -23.58 -14.96
C ASN A 623 13.74 -23.19 -14.92
N TRP A 624 14.32 -23.10 -16.12
CA TRP A 624 15.67 -22.61 -16.29
C TRP A 624 15.57 -21.29 -17.02
N TYR A 625 16.21 -20.27 -16.47
CA TYR A 625 16.33 -18.98 -17.10
C TYR A 625 17.71 -18.93 -17.73
N VAL A 626 17.79 -18.47 -18.98
CA VAL A 626 19.03 -18.31 -19.72
C VAL A 626 19.10 -16.89 -20.26
N ALA A 627 20.13 -16.15 -19.84
CA ALA A 627 20.43 -14.83 -20.36
C ALA A 627 20.94 -14.98 -21.80
N ASN A 628 20.09 -14.61 -22.76
CA ASN A 628 20.34 -14.81 -24.17
C ASN A 628 20.61 -13.45 -24.82
N ASN A 629 21.82 -13.28 -25.37
CA ASN A 629 22.22 -12.00 -25.90
C ASN A 629 21.63 -11.76 -27.30
N THR A 630 21.98 -10.62 -27.90
CA THR A 630 21.62 -10.23 -29.26
C THR A 630 22.86 -9.83 -30.06
N ASN A 631 22.74 -9.74 -31.38
CA ASN A 631 23.86 -9.29 -32.22
C ASN A 631 24.20 -7.83 -31.87
N LYS A 632 25.47 -7.57 -31.53
CA LYS A 632 25.99 -6.23 -31.17
C LYS A 632 25.80 -5.17 -32.26
N ASN A 633 25.59 -5.58 -33.52
CA ASN A 633 25.65 -4.71 -34.69
C ASN A 633 24.29 -4.28 -35.25
N THR A 634 23.16 -4.68 -34.65
CA THR A 634 21.84 -4.18 -35.07
C THR A 634 21.36 -3.11 -34.08
N GLU A 635 21.09 -1.90 -34.58
CA GLU A 635 20.58 -0.78 -33.76
C GLU A 635 19.26 -1.12 -33.02
N ASN A 636 18.57 -2.19 -33.45
CA ASN A 636 17.31 -2.69 -32.90
C ASN A 636 17.41 -4.09 -32.26
N GLY A 637 18.60 -4.67 -32.11
CA GLY A 637 18.79 -5.98 -31.49
C GLY A 637 18.47 -5.94 -30.00
N PHE A 638 17.35 -6.54 -29.59
CA PHE A 638 17.05 -6.79 -28.18
C PHE A 638 17.52 -8.20 -27.82
N GLY A 639 18.07 -8.34 -26.62
CA GLY A 639 18.34 -9.65 -26.01
C GLY A 639 17.05 -10.24 -25.46
N SER A 640 17.15 -11.43 -24.90
CA SER A 640 16.02 -12.10 -24.26
C SER A 640 16.45 -12.90 -23.04
N VAL A 641 15.49 -13.23 -22.19
CA VAL A 641 15.66 -14.33 -21.23
C VAL A 641 14.90 -15.52 -21.81
N ARG A 642 15.63 -16.58 -22.15
CA ARG A 642 15.01 -17.83 -22.61
C ARG A 642 14.65 -18.68 -21.40
N ILE A 643 13.48 -19.30 -21.46
CA ILE A 643 12.98 -20.21 -20.45
C ILE A 643 13.07 -21.61 -21.02
N ILE A 644 13.77 -22.51 -20.32
CA ILE A 644 13.75 -23.94 -20.61
C ILE A 644 12.88 -24.58 -19.53
N ARG A 645 11.90 -25.38 -19.96
CA ARG A 645 11.00 -26.13 -19.08
C ARG A 645 10.80 -27.54 -19.61
N SER A 646 10.60 -28.51 -18.73
CA SER A 646 10.14 -29.84 -19.14
C SER A 646 8.62 -29.83 -19.22
N ASP A 647 8.02 -30.52 -20.19
CA ASP A 647 6.57 -30.76 -20.20
C ASP A 647 6.14 -31.88 -19.23
N ASP A 648 7.09 -32.57 -18.60
CA ASP A 648 6.82 -33.67 -17.66
C ASP A 648 6.61 -33.17 -16.20
N ILE A 649 6.60 -31.85 -15.95
CA ILE A 649 6.50 -31.22 -14.61
C ILE A 649 5.13 -30.60 -14.34
#